data_AF-A0A6P1Q1I6-F1
#
_entry.id   AF-A0A6P1Q1I6-F1
#
_cell.length_a   1.000
_cell.length_b   1.000
_cell.length_c   1.000
_cell.angle_alpha   90.00
_cell.angle_beta   90.00
_cell.angle_gamma   90.00
#
_symmetry.space_group_name_H-M   'P 1'
#
loop_
_entity.id
_entity.type
_entity.pdbx_description
1 polymer ?
#
loop_
_entity_poly.entity_id
_entity_poly.type
_entity_poly.pdbx_seq_one_letter_code
_entity_poly.pdbx_strand_id
1 'polypeptide(L)'
;MNMHDAALIANDRALPGLGLLLEPHRLLNRLHANLVSGEIRHLKINYLRYKPGTSCVAGLTLTLADGQEQLCYAKAMTPSRFQQSWQHPRRQALIAKAHPHAPQALHDEAILLQYPEFDFSIRYLSCLTDDKKRMDLLQKLLPGNPDACILRSRFLRYKPERRAVIALTRHDKPQAVVRIANAKEFERILQGCSIGTALGHLSLAGFDRSRRALATHWLAGQSLAPESGARLEAETLTAVGRELARLHQTPLLPPLARQGKEDAQTLRDVFNTFSAIYPSGADRFLALMQRITPYLAASNSAPVLLHGDFSADQIVKTDTGDLRFIDWDRCCSGNALADIASFQARLEMQVITGLLDAHQAVNAIDALLAGYQSQRSLPDGLVWYSASALLCLATEPFRLRVPSWAQQTEALLARAAQLVEKGAETRLSGGKSLEPQQRLAALSDPAFISQPLLQALRLPAGSQLQQCLLRRHKPGRRALIEYQFRLPDQSSRSIIGKYRVKGMDRHAFRCQQALWQHGFDATAAIAVPQPLATLPDWHLWLQEKVNATPLTAWLQPGYPRLELSGNDVGKALAVLQQNEALRQVTETRKWTLEDELEVLQKGLQHVASDYPQWQERLSQLFNACQTLAASLTQAITRSVHRDFYPDQVMINHHQPQQVILVDFDLCCQSFAALDAGNYLAHVEELALRHYGAATALDRHGQAFTRAFLAHSADVAIADIEKFTVLSLARHIFLSTRFPERTHTTLPLLERCEWLLNRQPDTSGNMSVNQG
;
A
#
# COMPACT_ATOMS: atom_id res chain seq x y z
N MET A 1 11.93 -0.50 -23.16
CA MET A 1 12.30 0.00 -21.82
C MET A 1 11.11 0.63 -21.10
N ASN A 2 10.94 0.41 -19.79
CA ASN A 2 9.96 1.16 -18.99
C ASN A 2 10.58 2.46 -18.41
N MET A 3 9.76 3.39 -17.91
CA MET A 3 10.24 4.70 -17.43
C MET A 3 11.22 4.61 -16.23
N HIS A 4 11.08 3.57 -15.40
CA HIS A 4 11.94 3.38 -14.23
C HIS A 4 13.33 2.86 -14.61
N ASP A 5 13.41 1.95 -15.58
CA ASP A 5 14.68 1.51 -16.15
C ASP A 5 15.40 2.69 -16.81
N ALA A 6 14.68 3.55 -17.55
CA ALA A 6 15.26 4.75 -18.15
C ALA A 6 15.81 5.74 -17.11
N ALA A 7 15.05 5.98 -16.03
CA ALA A 7 15.50 6.82 -14.92
C ALA A 7 16.73 6.23 -14.21
N LEU A 8 16.74 4.91 -13.97
CA LEU A 8 17.88 4.21 -13.37
C LEU A 8 19.16 4.36 -14.22
N ILE A 9 19.05 4.17 -15.54
CA ILE A 9 20.18 4.34 -16.48
C ILE A 9 20.68 5.79 -16.48
N ALA A 10 19.76 6.77 -16.47
CA ALA A 10 20.12 8.18 -16.44
C ALA A 10 20.85 8.57 -15.13
N ASN A 11 20.49 7.92 -14.02
CA ASN A 11 21.02 8.18 -12.68
C ASN A 11 22.35 7.47 -12.40
N ASP A 12 22.54 6.22 -12.84
CA ASP A 12 23.80 5.48 -12.66
C ASP A 12 24.70 5.53 -13.91
N ARG A 13 25.21 6.73 -14.20
CA ARG A 13 26.14 6.95 -15.32
C ARG A 13 27.51 6.29 -15.14
N ALA A 14 27.82 5.79 -13.94
CA ALA A 14 29.06 5.08 -13.70
C ALA A 14 29.11 3.71 -14.40
N LEU A 15 27.95 3.18 -14.80
CA LEU A 15 27.81 1.88 -15.49
C LEU A 15 27.33 2.08 -16.93
N PRO A 16 28.22 2.32 -17.91
CA PRO A 16 27.82 2.61 -19.30
C PRO A 16 27.01 1.48 -19.94
N GLY A 17 27.30 0.22 -19.57
CA GLY A 17 26.58 -0.95 -20.07
C GLY A 17 25.29 -1.31 -19.34
N LEU A 18 24.86 -0.54 -18.33
CA LEU A 18 23.67 -0.87 -17.54
C LEU A 18 22.42 -1.00 -18.43
N GLY A 19 22.23 -0.08 -19.38
CA GLY A 19 21.07 -0.10 -20.27
C GLY A 19 20.95 -1.38 -21.11
N LEU A 20 22.07 -1.93 -21.58
CA LEU A 20 22.07 -3.21 -22.30
C LEU A 20 21.65 -4.37 -21.39
N LEU A 21 22.10 -4.39 -20.13
CA LEU A 21 21.74 -5.46 -19.19
C LEU A 21 20.30 -5.37 -18.66
N LEU A 22 19.56 -4.29 -18.94
CA LEU A 22 18.13 -4.18 -18.62
C LEU A 22 17.23 -4.53 -19.81
N GLU A 23 17.79 -4.60 -21.03
CA GLU A 23 17.05 -4.83 -22.29
C GLU A 23 17.62 -6.02 -23.08
N PRO A 24 17.05 -7.24 -22.90
CA PRO A 24 17.53 -8.46 -23.55
C PRO A 24 17.71 -8.34 -25.08
N HIS A 25 16.76 -7.70 -25.76
CA HIS A 25 16.82 -7.53 -27.23
C HIS A 25 17.97 -6.63 -27.68
N ARG A 26 18.26 -5.54 -26.95
CA ARG A 26 19.38 -4.66 -27.30
C ARG A 26 20.72 -5.29 -26.99
N LEU A 27 20.80 -6.04 -25.89
CA LEU A 27 21.98 -6.84 -25.60
C LEU A 27 22.23 -7.84 -26.73
N LEU A 28 21.20 -8.62 -27.13
CA LEU A 28 21.31 -9.57 -28.22
C LEU A 28 21.81 -8.92 -29.52
N ASN A 29 21.19 -7.82 -29.96
CA ASN A 29 21.60 -7.09 -31.17
C ASN A 29 23.05 -6.60 -31.07
N ARG A 30 23.47 -6.10 -29.90
CA ARG A 30 24.84 -5.61 -29.68
C ARG A 30 25.86 -6.76 -29.68
N LEU A 31 25.47 -7.94 -29.20
CA LEU A 31 26.28 -9.16 -29.26
C LEU A 31 26.45 -9.63 -30.71
N HIS A 32 25.38 -9.66 -31.51
CA HIS A 32 25.46 -10.01 -32.94
C HIS A 32 26.38 -9.08 -33.74
N ALA A 33 26.43 -7.79 -33.39
CA ALA A 33 27.24 -6.82 -34.10
C ALA A 33 28.76 -6.93 -33.82
N ASN A 34 29.16 -7.45 -32.65
CA ASN A 34 30.57 -7.43 -32.21
C ASN A 34 31.18 -8.82 -31.98
N LEU A 35 30.37 -9.88 -31.96
CA LEU A 35 30.82 -11.24 -31.67
C LEU A 35 30.52 -12.14 -32.87
N VAL A 36 31.37 -13.14 -33.08
CA VAL A 36 31.31 -14.09 -34.21
C VAL A 36 30.09 -15.04 -34.13
N SER A 37 29.05 -14.72 -33.36
CA SER A 37 27.90 -15.60 -33.16
C SER A 37 26.71 -15.17 -34.02
N GLY A 38 26.72 -15.59 -35.28
CA GLY A 38 25.50 -15.78 -36.08
C GLY A 38 24.57 -16.89 -35.54
N GLU A 39 24.93 -17.50 -34.39
CA GLU A 39 24.25 -18.66 -33.82
C GLU A 39 23.27 -18.33 -32.71
N ILE A 40 23.31 -17.17 -32.04
CA ILE A 40 22.39 -16.91 -30.90
C ILE A 40 21.05 -16.41 -31.44
N ARG A 41 19.99 -17.21 -31.29
CA ARG A 41 18.63 -16.85 -31.73
C ARG A 41 17.86 -16.04 -30.69
N HIS A 42 18.04 -16.38 -29.41
CA HIS A 42 17.30 -15.77 -28.32
C HIS A 42 18.18 -15.63 -27.07
N LEU A 43 17.92 -14.60 -26.26
CA LEU A 43 18.61 -14.33 -25.02
C LEU A 43 17.58 -14.05 -23.92
N LYS A 44 17.68 -14.78 -22.81
CA LYS A 44 16.88 -14.59 -21.61
C LYS A 44 17.76 -14.15 -20.45
N ILE A 45 17.34 -13.11 -19.74
CA ILE A 45 17.93 -12.74 -18.45
C ILE A 45 17.22 -13.55 -17.36
N ASN A 46 17.98 -14.39 -16.66
CA ASN A 46 17.45 -15.27 -15.61
C ASN A 46 17.46 -14.60 -14.23
N TYR A 47 18.41 -13.69 -14.01
CA TYR A 47 18.65 -13.05 -12.72
C TYR A 47 19.54 -11.82 -12.89
N LEU A 48 19.19 -10.73 -12.22
CA LEU A 48 20.05 -9.56 -12.05
C LEU A 48 20.54 -9.41 -10.62
N ARG A 49 21.80 -8.99 -10.49
CA ARG A 49 22.37 -8.46 -9.26
C ARG A 49 23.00 -7.11 -9.55
N TYR A 50 22.27 -6.06 -9.17
CA TYR A 50 22.70 -4.68 -9.29
C TYR A 50 23.32 -4.19 -7.98
N LYS A 51 24.46 -3.50 -8.08
CA LYS A 51 25.13 -2.76 -7.01
C LYS A 51 25.35 -1.33 -7.51
N PRO A 52 24.61 -0.34 -6.97
CA PRO A 52 24.67 1.05 -7.43
C PRO A 52 26.09 1.59 -7.53
N GLY A 53 26.40 2.26 -8.64
CA GLY A 53 27.70 2.87 -8.92
C GLY A 53 28.87 1.89 -9.03
N THR A 54 28.61 0.57 -8.98
CA THR A 54 29.67 -0.45 -8.85
C THR A 54 29.62 -1.49 -9.96
N SER A 55 28.49 -2.17 -10.12
CA SER A 55 28.34 -3.23 -11.14
C SER A 55 26.90 -3.70 -11.29
N CYS A 56 26.53 -4.18 -12.47
CA CYS A 56 25.35 -5.01 -12.68
C CYS A 56 25.76 -6.36 -13.27
N VAL A 57 25.35 -7.46 -12.65
CA VAL A 57 25.59 -8.82 -13.14
C VAL A 57 24.28 -9.45 -13.59
N ALA A 58 24.23 -9.91 -14.84
CA ALA A 58 23.09 -10.60 -15.43
C ALA A 58 23.46 -12.07 -15.70
N GLY A 59 22.75 -13.01 -15.10
CA GLY A 59 22.79 -14.42 -15.51
C GLY A 59 21.92 -14.61 -16.75
N LEU A 60 22.46 -15.28 -17.77
CA LEU A 60 21.84 -15.38 -19.09
C LEU A 60 21.65 -16.84 -19.52
N THR A 61 20.53 -17.12 -20.20
CA THR A 61 20.38 -18.29 -21.05
C THR A 61 20.36 -17.82 -22.49
N LEU A 62 21.28 -18.36 -23.29
CA LEU A 62 21.35 -18.16 -24.73
C LEU A 62 20.71 -19.38 -25.41
N THR A 63 19.79 -19.16 -26.34
CA THR A 63 19.28 -20.22 -27.22
C THR A 63 19.98 -20.09 -28.56
N LEU A 64 20.70 -21.13 -28.96
CA LEU A 64 21.45 -21.19 -30.21
C LEU A 64 20.54 -21.56 -31.40
N ALA A 65 21.07 -21.48 -32.62
CA ALA A 65 20.34 -21.68 -33.87
C ALA A 65 19.86 -23.13 -34.03
N ASP A 66 20.62 -24.08 -33.47
CA ASP A 66 20.26 -25.50 -33.36
C ASP A 66 19.26 -25.80 -32.23
N GLY A 67 18.83 -24.78 -31.48
CA GLY A 67 17.91 -24.88 -30.36
C GLY A 67 18.56 -25.24 -29.03
N GLN A 68 19.88 -25.46 -28.97
CA GLN A 68 20.56 -25.74 -27.70
C GLN A 68 20.56 -24.51 -26.78
N GLU A 69 20.40 -24.77 -25.49
CA GLU A 69 20.53 -23.73 -24.45
C GLU A 69 21.93 -23.72 -23.86
N GLN A 70 22.54 -22.53 -23.83
CA GLN A 70 23.85 -22.30 -23.23
C GLN A 70 23.76 -21.22 -22.15
N LEU A 71 24.30 -21.50 -20.97
CA LEU A 71 24.38 -20.52 -19.89
C LEU A 71 25.60 -19.63 -20.08
N CYS A 72 25.43 -18.34 -19.84
CA CYS A 72 26.54 -17.40 -19.65
C CYS A 72 26.15 -16.33 -18.63
N TYR A 73 27.05 -15.39 -18.34
CA TYR A 73 26.68 -14.19 -17.63
C TYR A 73 27.36 -12.97 -18.22
N ALA A 74 26.67 -11.84 -18.16
CA ALA A 74 27.19 -10.55 -18.53
C ALA A 74 27.36 -9.67 -17.29
N LYS A 75 28.43 -8.88 -17.25
CA LYS A 75 28.77 -8.01 -16.13
C LYS A 75 29.15 -6.63 -16.63
N ALA A 76 28.26 -5.66 -16.42
CA ALA A 76 28.54 -4.24 -16.60
C ALA A 76 29.25 -3.71 -15.35
N MET A 77 30.30 -2.93 -15.55
CA MET A 77 31.13 -2.36 -14.50
C MET A 77 31.47 -0.91 -14.83
N THR A 78 32.05 -0.20 -13.87
CA THR A 78 32.73 1.06 -14.17
C THR A 78 33.88 0.79 -15.16
N PRO A 79 34.23 1.73 -16.05
CA PRO A 79 35.32 1.54 -17.02
C PRO A 79 36.64 1.10 -16.38
N SER A 80 36.99 1.67 -15.23
CA SER A 80 38.20 1.29 -14.47
C SER A 80 38.17 -0.16 -14.00
N ARG A 81 37.05 -0.61 -13.43
CA ARG A 81 36.89 -2.00 -12.96
C ARG A 81 36.81 -2.98 -14.13
N PHE A 82 36.21 -2.56 -15.24
CA PHE A 82 36.20 -3.35 -16.46
C PHE A 82 37.61 -3.58 -16.98
N GLN A 83 38.43 -2.54 -17.11
CA GLN A 83 39.83 -2.67 -17.55
C GLN A 83 40.63 -3.61 -16.63
N GLN A 84 40.52 -3.43 -15.31
CA GLN A 84 41.17 -4.32 -14.35
C GLN A 84 40.71 -5.78 -14.50
N SER A 85 39.40 -6.00 -14.67
CA SER A 85 38.83 -7.33 -14.83
C SER A 85 39.22 -7.97 -16.17
N TRP A 86 39.22 -7.19 -17.25
CA TRP A 86 39.59 -7.65 -18.59
C TRP A 86 41.05 -8.10 -18.64
N GLN A 87 41.96 -7.31 -18.07
CA GLN A 87 43.40 -7.59 -18.03
C GLN A 87 43.80 -8.72 -17.07
N HIS A 88 42.84 -9.39 -16.42
CA HIS A 88 43.14 -10.50 -15.53
C HIS A 88 43.88 -11.63 -16.28
N PRO A 89 45.06 -12.10 -15.81
CA PRO A 89 45.93 -13.01 -16.58
C PRO A 89 45.25 -14.28 -17.06
N ARG A 90 44.36 -14.87 -16.25
CA ARG A 90 43.59 -16.07 -16.65
C ARG A 90 42.62 -15.82 -17.81
N ARG A 91 42.06 -14.61 -17.94
CA ARG A 91 41.19 -14.25 -19.08
C ARG A 91 42.03 -14.09 -20.34
N GLN A 92 43.10 -13.31 -20.23
CA GLN A 92 44.03 -13.06 -21.34
C GLN A 92 44.64 -14.37 -21.86
N ALA A 93 44.95 -15.33 -20.98
CA ALA A 93 45.41 -16.65 -21.38
C ALA A 93 44.38 -17.47 -22.18
N LEU A 94 43.08 -17.35 -21.87
CA LEU A 94 42.01 -18.03 -22.63
C LEU A 94 41.82 -17.38 -24.00
N ILE A 95 41.86 -16.04 -24.05
CA ILE A 95 41.75 -15.25 -25.28
C ILE A 95 42.92 -15.55 -26.21
N ALA A 96 44.15 -15.51 -25.69
CA ALA A 96 45.37 -15.80 -26.46
C ALA A 96 45.39 -17.23 -27.03
N LYS A 97 44.71 -18.16 -26.37
CA LYS A 97 44.55 -19.55 -26.82
C LYS A 97 43.36 -19.76 -27.74
N ALA A 98 42.59 -18.71 -28.08
CA ALA A 98 41.35 -18.80 -28.84
C ALA A 98 40.40 -19.88 -28.30
N HIS A 99 40.30 -20.01 -26.96
CA HIS A 99 39.43 -21.02 -26.36
C HIS A 99 37.97 -20.76 -26.77
N PRO A 100 37.17 -21.78 -27.15
CA PRO A 100 35.79 -21.57 -27.63
C PRO A 100 34.91 -20.77 -26.67
N HIS A 101 35.08 -21.00 -25.37
CA HIS A 101 34.40 -20.26 -24.30
C HIS A 101 35.30 -19.17 -23.64
N ALA A 102 36.27 -18.62 -24.38
CA ALA A 102 37.04 -17.47 -23.92
C ALA A 102 36.11 -16.29 -23.57
N PRO A 103 36.44 -15.49 -22.55
CA PRO A 103 35.61 -14.35 -22.19
C PRO A 103 35.58 -13.33 -23.34
N GLN A 104 34.41 -12.73 -23.53
CA GLN A 104 34.16 -11.73 -24.56
C GLN A 104 33.85 -10.38 -23.89
N ALA A 105 33.98 -9.29 -24.63
CA ALA A 105 33.70 -7.96 -24.10
C ALA A 105 33.04 -7.03 -25.11
N LEU A 106 32.18 -6.16 -24.60
CA LEU A 106 31.73 -4.95 -25.28
C LEU A 106 32.47 -3.79 -24.61
N HIS A 107 33.56 -3.35 -25.24
CA HIS A 107 34.51 -2.41 -24.64
C HIS A 107 33.91 -1.03 -24.39
N ASP A 108 33.14 -0.50 -25.34
CA ASP A 108 32.50 0.81 -25.22
C ASP A 108 31.52 0.86 -24.04
N GLU A 109 30.82 -0.24 -23.79
CA GLU A 109 29.85 -0.38 -22.72
C GLU A 109 30.44 -0.95 -21.42
N ALA A 110 31.74 -1.24 -21.38
CA ALA A 110 32.41 -1.85 -20.24
C ALA A 110 31.71 -3.14 -19.73
N ILE A 111 31.22 -3.97 -20.66
CA ILE A 111 30.56 -5.25 -20.36
C ILE A 111 31.52 -6.40 -20.62
N LEU A 112 31.66 -7.27 -19.61
CA LEU A 112 32.32 -8.57 -19.73
C LEU A 112 31.27 -9.67 -19.88
N LEU A 113 31.44 -10.57 -20.85
CA LEU A 113 30.68 -11.82 -20.98
C LEU A 113 31.58 -13.02 -20.67
N GLN A 114 31.05 -13.97 -19.89
CA GLN A 114 31.82 -15.15 -19.47
C GLN A 114 30.91 -16.36 -19.24
N TYR A 115 31.44 -17.55 -19.53
CA TYR A 115 30.75 -18.83 -19.34
C TYR A 115 31.01 -19.41 -17.93
N PRO A 116 30.08 -20.23 -17.39
CA PRO A 116 30.14 -20.73 -16.01
C PRO A 116 31.44 -21.42 -15.61
N GLU A 117 32.02 -22.25 -16.49
CA GLU A 117 33.29 -22.94 -16.24
C GLU A 117 34.46 -22.01 -15.95
N PHE A 118 34.40 -20.77 -16.42
CA PHE A 118 35.42 -19.75 -16.21
C PHE A 118 34.96 -18.64 -15.26
N ASP A 119 33.88 -18.84 -14.51
CA ASP A 119 33.57 -17.98 -13.38
C ASP A 119 34.64 -18.15 -12.29
N PHE A 120 35.60 -17.22 -12.26
CA PHE A 120 36.73 -17.31 -11.35
C PHE A 120 36.37 -17.09 -9.88
N SER A 121 35.18 -16.57 -9.59
CA SER A 121 34.68 -16.49 -8.22
C SER A 121 34.15 -17.86 -7.76
N ILE A 122 33.59 -18.66 -8.67
CA ILE A 122 33.20 -20.07 -8.47
C ILE A 122 34.28 -20.98 -9.09
N ARG A 123 35.50 -20.84 -8.57
CA ARG A 123 36.77 -21.33 -9.12
C ARG A 123 36.79 -22.74 -9.72
N TYR A 124 35.94 -23.65 -9.27
CA TYR A 124 36.02 -25.09 -9.58
C TYR A 124 34.93 -25.59 -10.52
N LEU A 125 34.14 -24.71 -11.15
CA LEU A 125 33.16 -25.12 -12.16
C LEU A 125 33.79 -25.78 -13.38
N SER A 126 34.98 -25.36 -13.80
CA SER A 126 35.75 -26.01 -14.89
C SER A 126 36.10 -27.47 -14.61
N CYS A 127 35.99 -27.94 -13.36
CA CYS A 127 36.18 -29.37 -13.07
C CYS A 127 35.08 -30.23 -13.70
N LEU A 128 33.93 -29.66 -14.08
CA LEU A 128 32.83 -30.40 -14.69
C LEU A 128 32.98 -30.59 -16.20
N THR A 129 33.88 -29.83 -16.85
CA THR A 129 34.10 -29.86 -18.30
C THR A 129 35.32 -30.66 -18.71
N ASP A 130 36.18 -31.04 -17.76
CA ASP A 130 37.39 -31.85 -17.97
C ASP A 130 37.15 -33.26 -17.42
N ASP A 131 37.17 -34.28 -18.28
CA ASP A 131 36.76 -35.65 -17.91
C ASP A 131 37.53 -36.20 -16.70
N LYS A 132 38.85 -35.95 -16.63
CA LYS A 132 39.69 -36.45 -15.53
C LYS A 132 39.38 -35.73 -14.22
N LYS A 133 39.30 -34.39 -14.24
CA LYS A 133 38.94 -33.60 -13.06
C LYS A 133 37.51 -33.85 -12.61
N ARG A 134 36.62 -34.10 -13.57
CA ARG A 134 35.22 -34.43 -13.34
C ARG A 134 35.11 -35.76 -12.61
N MET A 135 35.79 -36.79 -13.10
CA MET A 135 35.83 -38.10 -12.46
C MET A 135 36.33 -38.01 -11.01
N ASP A 136 37.48 -37.37 -10.81
CA ASP A 136 38.08 -37.22 -9.48
C ASP A 136 37.21 -36.35 -8.54
N LEU A 137 36.50 -35.34 -9.06
CA LEU A 137 35.50 -34.61 -8.29
C LEU A 137 34.33 -35.52 -7.89
N LEU A 138 33.76 -36.25 -8.85
CA LEU A 138 32.58 -37.10 -8.62
C LEU A 138 32.88 -38.27 -7.66
N GLN A 139 34.07 -38.85 -7.72
CA GLN A 139 34.49 -39.90 -6.78
C GLN A 139 34.48 -39.41 -5.32
N LYS A 140 34.85 -38.15 -5.08
CA LYS A 140 34.77 -37.55 -3.73
C LYS A 140 33.36 -37.14 -3.33
N LEU A 141 32.56 -36.69 -4.29
CA LEU A 141 31.19 -36.23 -4.04
C LEU A 141 30.19 -37.38 -3.89
N LEU A 142 30.44 -38.52 -4.53
CA LEU A 142 29.61 -39.72 -4.52
C LEU A 142 30.47 -40.95 -4.20
N PRO A 143 31.06 -41.04 -3.00
CA PRO A 143 31.96 -42.12 -2.64
C PRO A 143 31.25 -43.47 -2.76
N GLY A 144 31.91 -44.43 -3.41
CA GLY A 144 31.39 -45.79 -3.60
C GLY A 144 30.32 -45.96 -4.67
N ASN A 145 29.97 -44.91 -5.44
CA ASN A 145 29.05 -45.02 -6.56
C ASN A 145 29.79 -45.47 -7.84
N PRO A 146 29.60 -46.72 -8.31
CA PRO A 146 30.32 -47.23 -9.49
C PRO A 146 29.89 -46.53 -10.79
N ASP A 147 28.67 -45.98 -10.82
CA ASP A 147 28.07 -45.32 -11.97
C ASP A 147 28.34 -43.81 -12.00
N ALA A 148 29.13 -43.26 -11.06
CA ALA A 148 29.40 -41.83 -10.98
C ALA A 148 29.93 -41.24 -12.31
N CYS A 149 30.70 -42.04 -13.05
CA CYS A 149 31.29 -41.67 -14.34
C CYS A 149 30.26 -41.38 -15.44
N ILE A 150 29.17 -42.17 -15.51
CA ILE A 150 28.15 -42.11 -16.56
C ILE A 150 27.03 -41.10 -16.29
N LEU A 151 27.00 -40.49 -15.09
CA LEU A 151 26.04 -39.44 -14.78
C LEU A 151 26.25 -38.24 -15.71
N ARG A 152 25.18 -37.53 -16.07
CA ARG A 152 25.25 -36.28 -16.84
C ARG A 152 24.98 -35.09 -15.92
N SER A 153 25.65 -33.97 -16.16
CA SER A 153 25.50 -32.76 -15.36
C SER A 153 24.53 -31.79 -16.04
N ARG A 154 23.51 -31.33 -15.32
CA ARG A 154 22.55 -30.31 -15.79
C ARG A 154 22.41 -29.21 -14.74
N PHE A 155 22.60 -27.95 -15.13
CA PHE A 155 22.37 -26.84 -14.21
C PHE A 155 20.88 -26.75 -13.84
N LEU A 156 20.61 -26.69 -12.53
CA LEU A 156 19.31 -26.33 -11.99
C LEU A 156 19.22 -24.83 -11.73
N ARG A 157 20.32 -24.26 -11.20
CA ARG A 157 20.40 -22.83 -10.91
C ARG A 157 21.84 -22.36 -10.99
N TYR A 158 22.06 -21.23 -11.65
CA TYR A 158 23.36 -20.58 -11.71
C TYR A 158 23.21 -19.13 -11.24
N LYS A 159 23.89 -18.78 -10.13
CA LYS A 159 24.00 -17.41 -9.61
C LYS A 159 25.44 -16.95 -9.81
N PRO A 160 25.73 -16.16 -10.86
CA PRO A 160 27.09 -15.77 -11.20
C PRO A 160 27.84 -15.17 -10.01
N GLU A 161 29.11 -15.53 -9.91
CA GLU A 161 30.08 -15.20 -8.89
C GLU A 161 29.76 -15.70 -7.46
N ARG A 162 28.68 -16.45 -7.30
CA ARG A 162 28.16 -16.91 -6.00
C ARG A 162 28.18 -18.42 -5.90
N ARG A 163 27.29 -19.07 -6.66
CA ARG A 163 27.06 -20.52 -6.58
C ARG A 163 26.40 -21.08 -7.83
N ALA A 164 26.62 -22.37 -8.06
CA ALA A 164 25.90 -23.20 -9.02
C ALA A 164 25.28 -24.41 -8.31
N VAL A 165 24.06 -24.75 -8.71
CA VAL A 165 23.31 -25.94 -8.30
C VAL A 165 23.08 -26.79 -9.53
N ILE A 166 23.52 -28.04 -9.49
CA ILE A 166 23.68 -28.91 -10.66
C ILE A 166 23.08 -30.28 -10.33
N ALA A 167 22.12 -30.73 -11.12
CA ALA A 167 21.62 -32.09 -11.06
C ALA A 167 22.60 -33.03 -11.76
N LEU A 168 22.88 -34.18 -11.14
CA LEU A 168 23.50 -35.31 -11.79
C LEU A 168 22.39 -36.30 -12.17
N THR A 169 22.24 -36.60 -13.46
CA THR A 169 21.17 -37.44 -14.00
C THR A 169 21.72 -38.72 -14.62
N ARG A 170 20.94 -39.80 -14.58
CA ARG A 170 21.17 -41.04 -15.32
C ARG A 170 19.93 -41.34 -16.14
N HIS A 171 20.07 -41.46 -17.46
CA HIS A 171 18.92 -41.60 -18.38
C HIS A 171 17.83 -40.56 -18.05
N ASP A 172 18.24 -39.30 -17.88
CA ASP A 172 17.43 -38.15 -17.48
C ASP A 172 16.73 -38.21 -16.12
N LYS A 173 16.90 -39.29 -15.35
CA LYS A 173 16.45 -39.39 -13.96
C LYS A 173 17.49 -38.79 -13.01
N PRO A 174 17.14 -37.79 -12.19
CA PRO A 174 18.08 -37.18 -11.26
C PRO A 174 18.49 -38.15 -10.13
N GLN A 175 19.78 -38.16 -9.81
CA GLN A 175 20.41 -39.04 -8.83
C GLN A 175 20.98 -38.25 -7.65
N ALA A 176 21.56 -37.09 -7.92
CA ALA A 176 22.17 -36.22 -6.92
C ALA A 176 22.10 -34.74 -7.32
N VAL A 177 22.28 -33.86 -6.33
CA VAL A 177 22.41 -32.42 -6.51
C VAL A 177 23.77 -31.97 -6.00
N VAL A 178 24.59 -31.46 -6.91
CA VAL A 178 25.90 -30.86 -6.62
C VAL A 178 25.75 -29.36 -6.45
N ARG A 179 26.36 -28.82 -5.38
CA ARG A 179 26.50 -27.39 -5.13
C ARG A 179 27.98 -27.03 -5.19
N ILE A 180 28.35 -26.09 -6.05
CA ILE A 180 29.70 -25.51 -6.11
C ILE A 180 29.59 -24.02 -5.86
N ALA A 181 30.36 -23.49 -4.93
CA ALA A 181 30.22 -22.11 -4.49
C ALA A 181 31.55 -21.38 -4.29
N ASN A 182 31.48 -20.05 -4.18
CA ASN A 182 32.61 -19.24 -3.79
C ASN A 182 33.01 -19.49 -2.32
N ALA A 183 34.16 -18.95 -1.90
CA ALA A 183 34.68 -19.13 -0.54
C ALA A 183 33.70 -18.68 0.56
N LYS A 184 32.99 -17.57 0.31
CA LYS A 184 32.12 -16.91 1.29
C LYS A 184 30.84 -17.73 1.55
N GLU A 185 30.33 -18.41 0.53
CA GLU A 185 29.07 -19.17 0.63
C GLU A 185 29.30 -20.63 1.00
N PHE A 186 30.38 -21.27 0.54
CA PHE A 186 30.56 -22.71 0.67
C PHE A 186 30.43 -23.23 2.11
N GLU A 187 31.04 -22.55 3.08
CA GLU A 187 31.00 -22.97 4.48
C GLU A 187 29.57 -22.96 5.05
N ARG A 188 28.75 -21.97 4.65
CA ARG A 188 27.34 -21.89 5.04
C ARG A 188 26.51 -23.00 4.41
N ILE A 189 26.75 -23.29 3.13
CA ILE A 189 26.09 -24.39 2.41
C ILE A 189 26.44 -25.72 3.06
N LEU A 190 27.72 -25.96 3.38
CA LEU A 190 28.17 -27.19 4.04
C LEU A 190 27.52 -27.33 5.42
N GLN A 191 27.59 -26.29 6.25
CA GLN A 191 26.95 -26.29 7.58
C GLN A 191 25.44 -26.56 7.48
N GLY A 192 24.75 -25.87 6.57
CA GLY A 192 23.33 -26.04 6.31
C GLY A 192 22.97 -27.46 5.90
N CYS A 193 23.68 -28.01 4.91
CA CYS A 193 23.47 -29.39 4.47
C CYS A 193 23.75 -30.40 5.59
N SER A 194 24.80 -30.20 6.40
CA SER A 194 25.09 -31.08 7.55
C SER A 194 23.96 -31.07 8.57
N ILE A 195 23.39 -29.91 8.89
CA ILE A 195 22.24 -29.79 9.81
C ILE A 195 21.01 -30.46 9.20
N GLY A 196 20.69 -30.14 7.94
CA GLY A 196 19.56 -30.76 7.23
C GLY A 196 19.68 -32.29 7.16
N THR A 197 20.90 -32.82 7.05
CA THR A 197 21.14 -34.28 7.12
C THR A 197 21.02 -34.85 8.51
N ALA A 198 21.54 -34.18 9.54
CA ALA A 198 21.40 -34.61 10.93
C ALA A 198 19.93 -34.69 11.36
N LEU A 199 19.09 -33.82 10.82
CA LEU A 199 17.63 -33.80 11.06
C LEU A 199 16.84 -34.67 10.08
N GLY A 200 17.52 -35.39 9.18
CA GLY A 200 16.90 -36.30 8.23
C GLY A 200 16.15 -35.63 7.06
N HIS A 201 16.22 -34.31 6.89
CA HIS A 201 15.61 -33.63 5.75
C HIS A 201 16.39 -33.81 4.44
N LEU A 202 17.70 -34.03 4.54
CA LEU A 202 18.62 -34.22 3.40
C LEU A 202 19.46 -35.48 3.58
N SER A 203 19.96 -36.04 2.48
CA SER A 203 21.00 -37.07 2.51
C SER A 203 22.28 -36.56 1.86
N LEU A 204 23.27 -36.21 2.68
CA LEU A 204 24.59 -35.79 2.21
C LEU A 204 25.33 -36.99 1.61
N ALA A 205 25.70 -36.90 0.33
CA ALA A 205 26.43 -37.96 -0.35
C ALA A 205 27.95 -37.82 -0.14
N GLY A 206 28.47 -36.59 -0.23
CA GLY A 206 29.90 -36.31 -0.07
C GLY A 206 30.22 -34.85 -0.28
N PHE A 207 31.45 -34.44 0.07
CA PHE A 207 31.92 -33.08 -0.14
C PHE A 207 33.43 -33.03 -0.40
N ASP A 208 33.88 -32.01 -1.11
CA ASP A 208 35.29 -31.68 -1.30
C ASP A 208 35.51 -30.20 -0.92
N ARG A 209 36.00 -29.98 0.30
CA ARG A 209 36.26 -28.63 0.82
C ARG A 209 37.32 -27.88 0.01
N SER A 210 38.33 -28.59 -0.53
CA SER A 210 39.38 -27.98 -1.34
C SER A 210 38.82 -27.38 -2.64
N ARG A 211 37.79 -28.03 -3.19
CA ARG A 211 37.06 -27.63 -4.40
C ARG A 211 35.73 -26.91 -4.13
N ARG A 212 35.41 -26.65 -2.86
CA ARG A 212 34.18 -25.95 -2.43
C ARG A 212 32.93 -26.52 -3.10
N ALA A 213 32.89 -27.85 -3.14
CA ALA A 213 31.82 -28.61 -3.75
C ALA A 213 31.22 -29.58 -2.74
N LEU A 214 29.91 -29.77 -2.78
CA LEU A 214 29.23 -30.83 -2.04
C LEU A 214 28.11 -31.43 -2.87
N ALA A 215 27.73 -32.66 -2.56
CA ALA A 215 26.61 -33.35 -3.19
C ALA A 215 25.65 -33.92 -2.14
N THR A 216 24.36 -33.76 -2.40
CA THR A 216 23.28 -34.46 -1.69
C THR A 216 22.62 -35.44 -2.65
N HIS A 217 22.13 -36.58 -2.16
CA HIS A 217 21.28 -37.46 -2.97
C HIS A 217 20.02 -36.70 -3.41
N TRP A 218 19.49 -37.06 -4.58
CA TRP A 218 18.25 -36.48 -5.06
C TRP A 218 17.09 -36.87 -4.14
N LEU A 219 16.30 -35.89 -3.73
CA LEU A 219 15.11 -36.11 -2.94
C LEU A 219 13.91 -36.24 -3.89
N ALA A 220 13.40 -37.46 -4.04
CA ALA A 220 12.21 -37.72 -4.83
C ALA A 220 10.94 -37.23 -4.11
N GLY A 221 10.05 -36.60 -4.86
CA GLY A 221 8.78 -36.08 -4.36
C GLY A 221 8.29 -34.87 -5.15
N GLN A 222 7.21 -34.28 -4.67
CA GLN A 222 6.56 -33.11 -5.24
C GLN A 222 6.90 -31.85 -4.44
N SER A 223 7.39 -30.82 -5.12
CA SER A 223 7.57 -29.50 -4.50
C SER A 223 6.22 -28.86 -4.20
N LEU A 224 6.11 -28.13 -3.08
CA LEU A 224 4.93 -27.33 -2.78
C LEU A 224 4.95 -25.94 -3.45
N ALA A 225 5.91 -25.67 -4.34
CA ALA A 225 5.99 -24.40 -5.09
C ALA A 225 4.74 -24.17 -5.94
N PRO A 226 3.95 -23.10 -5.71
CA PRO A 226 2.84 -22.74 -6.59
C PRO A 226 3.27 -22.50 -8.05
N GLU A 227 4.51 -22.07 -8.28
CA GLU A 227 5.09 -21.86 -9.61
C GLU A 227 5.19 -23.17 -10.41
N SER A 228 5.17 -24.32 -9.74
CA SER A 228 5.14 -25.65 -10.35
C SER A 228 3.73 -26.21 -10.55
N GLY A 229 2.70 -25.45 -10.21
CA GLY A 229 1.29 -25.86 -10.25
C GLY A 229 0.83 -26.63 -9.02
N ALA A 230 1.62 -26.66 -7.95
CA ALA A 230 1.26 -27.34 -6.71
C ALA A 230 0.06 -26.65 -6.01
N ARG A 231 -0.88 -27.45 -5.51
CA ARG A 231 -2.00 -26.96 -4.69
C ARG A 231 -1.59 -26.91 -3.22
N LEU A 232 -1.81 -25.75 -2.60
CA LEU A 232 -1.54 -25.51 -1.19
C LEU A 232 -2.69 -26.04 -0.32
N GLU A 233 -2.78 -27.36 -0.18
CA GLU A 233 -3.82 -28.02 0.61
C GLU A 233 -3.67 -27.72 2.10
N ALA A 234 -4.78 -27.39 2.78
CA ALA A 234 -4.77 -27.03 4.19
C ALA A 234 -4.22 -28.13 5.11
N GLU A 235 -4.52 -29.40 4.82
CA GLU A 235 -3.98 -30.54 5.60
C GLU A 235 -2.45 -30.63 5.46
N THR A 236 -1.95 -30.54 4.23
CA THR A 236 -0.51 -30.54 3.95
C THR A 236 0.17 -29.36 4.66
N LEU A 237 -0.40 -28.16 4.62
CA LEU A 237 0.18 -27.00 5.30
C LEU A 237 0.10 -27.05 6.83
N THR A 238 -0.94 -27.68 7.38
CA THR A 238 -1.00 -27.99 8.81
C THR A 238 0.15 -28.92 9.21
N ALA A 239 0.43 -29.95 8.40
CA ALA A 239 1.58 -30.82 8.62
C ALA A 239 2.93 -30.07 8.48
N VAL A 240 3.05 -29.15 7.51
CA VAL A 240 4.22 -28.26 7.39
C VAL A 240 4.42 -27.43 8.66
N GLY A 241 3.34 -26.84 9.19
CA GLY A 241 3.39 -26.06 10.43
C GLY A 241 3.92 -26.88 11.62
N ARG A 242 3.45 -28.12 11.76
CA ARG A 242 3.93 -29.06 12.80
C ARG A 242 5.41 -29.40 12.62
N GLU A 243 5.85 -29.65 11.39
CA GLU A 243 7.25 -29.94 11.09
C GLU A 243 8.17 -28.75 11.38
N LEU A 244 7.74 -27.53 11.03
CA LEU A 244 8.47 -26.30 11.36
C LEU A 244 8.55 -26.07 12.88
N ALA A 245 7.48 -26.36 13.62
CA ALA A 245 7.50 -26.27 15.07
C ALA A 245 8.48 -27.28 15.70
N ARG A 246 8.50 -28.52 15.19
CA ARG A 246 9.48 -29.55 15.61
C ARG A 246 10.90 -29.09 15.33
N LEU A 247 11.14 -28.51 14.14
CA LEU A 247 12.44 -27.92 13.80
C LEU A 247 12.86 -26.87 14.83
N HIS A 248 11.98 -25.90 15.13
CA HIS A 248 12.26 -24.83 16.08
C HIS A 248 12.46 -25.34 17.53
N GLN A 249 11.94 -26.52 17.87
CA GLN A 249 12.12 -27.19 19.16
C GLN A 249 13.42 -28.02 19.25
N THR A 250 14.13 -28.20 18.13
CA THR A 250 15.39 -28.94 18.14
C THR A 250 16.40 -28.23 19.05
N PRO A 251 17.03 -28.93 20.02
CA PRO A 251 17.99 -28.34 20.95
C PRO A 251 19.37 -28.17 20.30
N LEU A 252 19.41 -27.51 19.13
CA LEU A 252 20.59 -27.22 18.34
C LEU A 252 20.56 -25.75 17.94
N LEU A 253 21.61 -24.98 18.28
CA LEU A 253 21.75 -23.60 17.83
C LEU A 253 23.02 -23.47 16.99
N PRO A 254 22.90 -23.16 15.69
CA PRO A 254 24.06 -22.87 14.85
C PRO A 254 24.83 -21.64 15.39
N PRO A 255 26.16 -21.60 15.31
CA PRO A 255 26.96 -20.44 15.74
C PRO A 255 26.60 -19.12 15.04
N LEU A 256 26.09 -19.19 13.81
CA LEU A 256 25.61 -18.02 13.10
C LEU A 256 24.27 -17.59 13.71
N ALA A 257 24.27 -16.48 14.43
CA ALA A 257 23.08 -15.89 15.02
C ALA A 257 22.54 -14.74 14.18
N ARG A 258 21.22 -14.68 14.06
CA ARG A 258 20.46 -13.59 13.45
C ARG A 258 19.66 -12.90 14.55
N GLN A 259 20.08 -11.70 14.95
CA GLN A 259 19.39 -10.86 15.91
C GLN A 259 18.75 -9.65 15.22
N GLY A 260 18.00 -8.85 15.97
CA GLY A 260 17.31 -7.68 15.42
C GLY A 260 18.24 -6.65 14.77
N LYS A 261 19.52 -6.59 15.14
CA LYS A 261 20.52 -5.71 14.51
C LYS A 261 20.89 -6.19 13.10
N GLU A 262 21.09 -7.49 12.91
CA GLU A 262 21.37 -8.09 11.59
C GLU A 262 20.16 -7.97 10.66
N ASP A 263 18.95 -8.06 11.21
CA ASP A 263 17.72 -7.80 10.45
C ASP A 263 17.63 -6.35 9.97
N ALA A 264 17.91 -5.40 10.84
CA ALA A 264 17.96 -3.98 10.49
C ALA A 264 19.02 -3.69 9.42
N GLN A 265 20.19 -4.32 9.53
CA GLN A 265 21.24 -4.20 8.53
C GLN A 265 20.82 -4.81 7.18
N THR A 266 20.12 -5.95 7.20
CA THR A 266 19.58 -6.57 5.98
C THR A 266 18.60 -5.64 5.27
N LEU A 267 17.68 -5.01 6.02
CA LEU A 267 16.77 -4.00 5.45
C LEU A 267 17.52 -2.81 4.86
N ARG A 268 18.60 -2.36 5.51
CA ARG A 268 19.44 -1.26 5.00
C ARG A 268 20.17 -1.64 3.71
N ASP A 269 20.71 -2.86 3.62
CA ASP A 269 21.35 -3.36 2.41
C ASP A 269 20.36 -3.44 1.24
N VAL A 270 19.12 -3.86 1.52
CA VAL A 270 18.03 -3.86 0.53
C VAL A 270 17.67 -2.44 0.13
N PHE A 271 17.53 -1.52 1.10
CA PHE A 271 17.23 -0.11 0.85
C PHE A 271 18.25 0.56 -0.07
N ASN A 272 19.54 0.27 0.10
CA ASN A 272 20.60 0.82 -0.75
C ASN A 272 20.41 0.46 -2.23
N THR A 273 19.95 -0.76 -2.52
CA THR A 273 19.62 -1.17 -3.89
C THR A 273 18.28 -0.59 -4.31
N PHE A 274 17.28 -0.66 -3.43
CA PHE A 274 15.91 -0.21 -3.67
C PHE A 274 15.85 1.27 -4.06
N SER A 275 16.49 2.14 -3.28
CA SER A 275 16.48 3.60 -3.49
C SER A 275 17.08 3.99 -4.85
N ALA A 276 18.03 3.21 -5.37
CA ALA A 276 18.59 3.43 -6.69
C ALA A 276 17.64 2.98 -7.81
N ILE A 277 16.99 1.81 -7.67
CA ILE A 277 16.12 1.26 -8.74
C ILE A 277 14.73 1.91 -8.75
N TYR A 278 14.20 2.33 -7.61
CA TYR A 278 12.85 2.89 -7.48
C TYR A 278 12.83 4.10 -6.52
N PRO A 279 13.38 5.26 -6.93
CA PRO A 279 13.51 6.43 -6.08
C PRO A 279 12.18 6.97 -5.54
N SER A 280 11.10 6.88 -6.31
CA SER A 280 9.76 7.37 -5.92
C SER A 280 9.19 6.67 -4.68
N GLY A 281 9.63 5.45 -4.37
CA GLY A 281 9.23 4.71 -3.17
C GLY A 281 10.21 4.82 -2.00
N ALA A 282 11.34 5.52 -2.16
CA ALA A 282 12.45 5.47 -1.20
C ALA A 282 12.05 6.01 0.18
N ASP A 283 11.40 7.17 0.25
CA ASP A 283 10.97 7.77 1.51
C ASP A 283 9.97 6.87 2.26
N ARG A 284 9.09 6.21 1.52
CA ARG A 284 8.13 5.26 2.09
C ARG A 284 8.81 4.00 2.62
N PHE A 285 9.76 3.42 1.87
CA PHE A 285 10.56 2.30 2.35
C PHE A 285 11.29 2.69 3.64
N LEU A 286 11.93 3.87 3.65
CA LEU A 286 12.68 4.37 4.79
C LEU A 286 11.79 4.57 6.02
N ALA A 287 10.61 5.17 5.85
CA ALA A 287 9.64 5.35 6.92
C ALA A 287 9.14 4.00 7.49
N LEU A 288 8.87 3.01 6.63
CA LEU A 288 8.49 1.67 7.08
C LEU A 288 9.64 1.00 7.83
N MET A 289 10.86 1.05 7.29
CA MET A 289 12.05 0.49 7.94
C MET A 289 12.29 1.13 9.32
N GLN A 290 12.12 2.45 9.46
CA GLN A 290 12.23 3.16 10.75
C GLN A 290 11.16 2.71 11.75
N ARG A 291 9.94 2.42 11.28
CA ARG A 291 8.87 1.87 12.13
C ARG A 291 9.12 0.43 12.53
N ILE A 292 9.64 -0.41 11.64
CA ILE A 292 9.84 -1.86 11.85
C ILE A 292 11.07 -2.16 12.73
N THR A 293 12.19 -1.48 12.49
CA THR A 293 13.49 -1.79 13.11
C THR A 293 13.47 -1.86 14.65
N PRO A 294 12.83 -0.92 15.37
CA PRO A 294 12.73 -0.99 16.83
C PRO A 294 12.04 -2.27 17.32
N TYR A 295 11.06 -2.80 16.58
CA TYR A 295 10.35 -4.03 16.96
C TYR A 295 11.21 -5.27 16.78
N LEU A 296 11.99 -5.33 15.70
CA LEU A 296 12.93 -6.43 15.49
C LEU A 296 14.01 -6.43 16.57
N ALA A 297 14.47 -5.25 16.98
CA ALA A 297 15.47 -5.09 18.04
C ALA A 297 14.95 -5.41 19.45
N ALA A 298 13.68 -5.13 19.74
CA ALA A 298 13.07 -5.33 21.07
C ALA A 298 12.56 -6.76 21.33
N SER A 299 12.69 -7.67 20.37
CA SER A 299 12.17 -9.02 20.48
C SER A 299 13.00 -9.87 21.45
N ASN A 300 12.40 -10.26 22.58
CA ASN A 300 13.06 -11.04 23.64
C ASN A 300 12.80 -12.56 23.56
N SER A 301 12.33 -13.07 22.42
CA SER A 301 12.09 -14.52 22.27
C SER A 301 13.40 -15.30 22.28
N ALA A 302 13.42 -16.44 22.96
CA ALA A 302 14.56 -17.34 22.94
C ALA A 302 14.88 -17.77 21.49
N PRO A 303 16.15 -17.74 21.07
CA PRO A 303 16.53 -18.13 19.72
C PRO A 303 16.26 -19.62 19.48
N VAL A 304 15.88 -19.94 18.25
CA VAL A 304 15.65 -21.31 17.76
C VAL A 304 16.52 -21.57 16.55
N LEU A 305 16.69 -22.84 16.17
CA LEU A 305 17.17 -23.20 14.85
C LEU A 305 16.19 -22.71 13.79
N LEU A 306 16.65 -21.85 12.89
CA LEU A 306 15.92 -21.39 11.73
C LEU A 306 16.39 -22.12 10.48
N HIS A 307 15.44 -22.35 9.57
CA HIS A 307 15.72 -22.69 8.18
C HIS A 307 16.40 -21.51 7.46
N GLY A 308 15.89 -20.29 7.65
CA GLY A 308 16.52 -19.02 7.24
C GLY A 308 16.18 -18.51 5.83
N ASP A 309 15.47 -19.29 5.02
CA ASP A 309 14.87 -18.91 3.73
C ASP A 309 13.58 -19.75 3.51
N PHE A 310 12.73 -19.84 4.53
CA PHE A 310 11.59 -20.76 4.52
C PHE A 310 10.46 -20.26 3.60
N SER A 311 10.06 -21.11 2.64
CA SER A 311 8.99 -20.86 1.68
C SER A 311 8.50 -22.18 1.06
N ALA A 312 7.34 -22.17 0.42
CA ALA A 312 6.71 -23.39 -0.13
C ALA A 312 7.58 -24.12 -1.17
N ASP A 313 8.39 -23.41 -1.96
CA ASP A 313 9.32 -24.00 -2.91
C ASP A 313 10.48 -24.76 -2.27
N GLN A 314 10.71 -24.56 -0.96
CA GLN A 314 11.73 -25.26 -0.18
C GLN A 314 11.19 -26.50 0.54
N ILE A 315 9.98 -26.94 0.21
CA ILE A 315 9.33 -28.09 0.82
C ILE A 315 9.03 -29.12 -0.27
N VAL A 316 9.45 -30.35 -0.02
CA VAL A 316 9.15 -31.52 -0.87
C VAL A 316 8.31 -32.50 -0.07
N LYS A 317 7.16 -32.88 -0.62
CA LYS A 317 6.34 -33.99 -0.13
C LYS A 317 6.80 -35.25 -0.86
N THR A 318 7.37 -36.20 -0.13
CA THR A 318 7.84 -37.47 -0.70
C THR A 318 6.66 -38.35 -1.09
N ASP A 319 6.92 -39.40 -1.87
CA ASP A 319 5.89 -40.38 -2.26
C ASP A 319 5.33 -41.15 -1.05
N THR A 320 6.09 -41.23 0.05
CA THR A 320 5.64 -41.78 1.34
C THR A 320 4.74 -40.81 2.13
N GLY A 321 4.58 -39.58 1.66
CA GLY A 321 3.82 -38.52 2.33
C GLY A 321 4.62 -37.67 3.33
N ASP A 322 5.92 -37.97 3.51
CA ASP A 322 6.78 -37.21 4.42
C ASP A 322 7.09 -35.81 3.88
N LEU A 323 7.20 -34.84 4.78
CA LEU A 323 7.61 -33.47 4.45
C LEU A 323 9.10 -33.29 4.72
N ARG A 324 9.84 -32.84 3.70
CA ARG A 324 11.28 -32.65 3.75
C ARG A 324 11.64 -31.23 3.30
N PHE A 325 12.40 -30.52 4.13
CA PHE A 325 12.86 -29.17 3.82
C PHE A 325 14.21 -29.21 3.07
N ILE A 326 14.35 -28.38 2.05
CA ILE A 326 15.55 -28.27 1.20
C ILE A 326 16.10 -26.83 1.23
N ASP A 327 17.31 -26.61 0.71
CA ASP A 327 18.00 -25.29 0.70
C ASP A 327 18.27 -24.71 2.12
N TRP A 328 18.92 -25.52 2.95
CA TRP A 328 19.40 -25.15 4.29
C TRP A 328 20.58 -24.15 4.30
N ASP A 329 20.95 -23.57 3.15
CA ASP A 329 22.13 -22.73 2.96
C ASP A 329 22.14 -21.46 3.86
N ARG A 330 20.96 -21.08 4.39
CA ARG A 330 20.76 -19.92 5.25
C ARG A 330 20.41 -20.26 6.70
N CYS A 331 20.55 -21.52 7.10
CA CYS A 331 20.25 -21.90 8.47
C CYS A 331 21.09 -21.09 9.47
N CYS A 332 20.46 -20.70 10.57
CA CYS A 332 21.06 -19.88 11.60
C CYS A 332 20.24 -20.04 12.90
N SER A 333 20.72 -19.48 14.01
CA SER A 333 19.88 -19.32 15.20
C SER A 333 19.20 -17.94 15.18
N GLY A 334 17.92 -17.84 15.52
CA GLY A 334 17.24 -16.55 15.60
C GLY A 334 15.79 -16.65 16.07
N ASN A 335 15.01 -15.59 15.86
CA ASN A 335 13.60 -15.60 16.23
C ASN A 335 12.76 -16.48 15.29
N ALA A 336 11.96 -17.40 15.86
CA ALA A 336 11.05 -18.30 15.13
C ALA A 336 10.13 -17.60 14.13
N LEU A 337 9.75 -16.34 14.39
CA LEU A 337 8.92 -15.54 13.49
C LEU A 337 9.59 -15.29 12.14
N ALA A 338 10.91 -15.37 12.02
CA ALA A 338 11.61 -15.10 10.77
C ALA A 338 11.25 -16.11 9.66
N ASP A 339 11.14 -17.41 9.98
CA ASP A 339 10.77 -18.43 8.99
C ASP A 339 9.28 -18.34 8.61
N ILE A 340 8.40 -18.13 9.60
CA ILE A 340 6.96 -17.99 9.37
C ILE A 340 6.68 -16.73 8.53
N ALA A 341 7.34 -15.62 8.85
CA ALA A 341 7.22 -14.37 8.10
C ALA A 341 7.80 -14.47 6.68
N SER A 342 8.91 -15.19 6.50
CA SER A 342 9.47 -15.47 5.17
C SER A 342 8.47 -16.21 4.30
N PHE A 343 7.83 -17.24 4.85
CA PHE A 343 6.81 -18.02 4.17
C PHE A 343 5.59 -17.15 3.81
N GLN A 344 5.08 -16.37 4.77
CA GLN A 344 3.97 -15.43 4.54
C GLN A 344 4.30 -14.38 3.47
N ALA A 345 5.46 -13.74 3.55
CA ALA A 345 5.86 -12.74 2.58
C ALA A 345 5.98 -13.31 1.16
N ARG A 346 6.38 -14.59 1.03
CA ARG A 346 6.43 -15.27 -0.27
C ARG A 346 5.04 -15.53 -0.85
N LEU A 347 4.08 -15.98 -0.04
CA LEU A 347 2.69 -16.13 -0.50
C LEU A 347 2.06 -14.79 -0.89
N GLU A 348 2.29 -13.74 -0.10
CA GLU A 348 1.81 -12.38 -0.40
C GLU A 348 2.42 -11.86 -1.72
N MET A 349 3.70 -12.11 -1.98
CA MET A 349 4.32 -11.82 -3.28
C MET A 349 3.64 -12.60 -4.41
N GLN A 350 3.33 -13.89 -4.20
CA GLN A 350 2.64 -14.71 -5.20
C GLN A 350 1.22 -14.21 -5.50
N VAL A 351 0.50 -13.67 -4.50
CA VAL A 351 -0.77 -12.97 -4.70
C VAL A 351 -0.58 -11.71 -5.56
N ILE A 352 0.42 -10.89 -5.25
CA ILE A 352 0.73 -9.68 -6.02
C ILE A 352 1.09 -10.02 -7.48
N THR A 353 1.76 -11.15 -7.70
CA THR A 353 2.09 -11.61 -9.06
C THR A 353 0.93 -12.29 -9.79
N GLY A 354 -0.20 -12.51 -9.13
CA GLY A 354 -1.38 -13.19 -9.69
C GLY A 354 -1.26 -14.71 -9.79
N LEU A 355 -0.28 -15.32 -9.09
CA LEU A 355 -0.10 -16.78 -9.06
C LEU A 355 -1.04 -17.45 -8.05
N LEU A 356 -1.41 -16.73 -7.00
CA LEU A 356 -2.38 -17.14 -6.00
C LEU A 356 -3.45 -16.07 -5.86
N ASP A 357 -4.66 -16.45 -5.46
CA ASP A 357 -5.63 -15.50 -4.96
C ASP A 357 -5.43 -15.22 -3.45
N ALA A 358 -5.99 -14.12 -2.97
CA ALA A 358 -5.82 -13.69 -1.57
C ALA A 358 -6.42 -14.70 -0.57
N HIS A 359 -7.50 -15.41 -0.93
CA HIS A 359 -8.15 -16.37 -0.06
C HIS A 359 -7.32 -17.65 0.08
N GLN A 360 -6.71 -18.13 -1.01
CA GLN A 360 -5.74 -19.23 -0.99
C GLN A 360 -4.55 -18.92 -0.09
N ALA A 361 -3.97 -17.72 -0.21
CA ALA A 361 -2.84 -17.31 0.63
C ALA A 361 -3.22 -17.20 2.12
N VAL A 362 -4.40 -16.64 2.44
CA VAL A 362 -4.89 -16.57 3.83
C VAL A 362 -5.10 -17.96 4.40
N ASN A 363 -5.81 -18.85 3.69
CA ASN A 363 -6.06 -20.21 4.15
C ASN A 363 -4.76 -21.00 4.33
N ALA A 364 -3.79 -20.78 3.45
CA ALA A 364 -2.48 -21.41 3.56
C ALA A 364 -1.73 -20.99 4.82
N ILE A 365 -1.75 -19.70 5.17
CA ILE A 365 -1.14 -19.20 6.39
C ILE A 365 -1.89 -19.66 7.63
N ASP A 366 -3.22 -19.62 7.62
CA ASP A 366 -4.02 -20.06 8.75
C ASP A 366 -3.79 -21.55 9.05
N ALA A 367 -3.74 -22.39 8.02
CA ALA A 367 -3.42 -23.82 8.16
C ALA A 367 -2.00 -24.05 8.72
N LEU A 368 -0.99 -23.34 8.17
CA LEU A 368 0.38 -23.43 8.65
C LEU A 368 0.50 -22.99 10.13
N LEU A 369 -0.15 -21.88 10.50
CA LEU A 369 -0.16 -21.38 11.86
C LEU A 369 -0.89 -22.34 12.81
N ALA A 370 -2.04 -22.91 12.41
CA ALA A 370 -2.77 -23.89 13.20
C ALA A 370 -1.90 -25.13 13.49
N GLY A 371 -1.19 -25.63 12.47
CA GLY A 371 -0.24 -26.73 12.63
C GLY A 371 0.94 -26.39 13.55
N TYR A 372 1.50 -25.20 13.40
CA TYR A 372 2.61 -24.73 14.24
C TYR A 372 2.19 -24.58 15.71
N GLN A 373 1.05 -23.91 15.94
CA GLN A 373 0.49 -23.64 17.27
C GLN A 373 0.07 -24.90 18.02
N SER A 374 -0.23 -26.01 17.31
CA SER A 374 -0.53 -27.29 17.95
C SER A 374 0.68 -27.95 18.61
N GLN A 375 1.91 -27.47 18.33
CA GLN A 375 3.16 -28.02 18.88
C GLN A 375 3.93 -26.98 19.69
N ARG A 376 3.85 -25.70 19.31
CA ARG A 376 4.63 -24.61 19.91
C ARG A 376 3.86 -23.30 19.91
N SER A 377 3.94 -22.54 21.01
CA SER A 377 3.37 -21.20 21.07
C SER A 377 4.03 -20.26 20.04
N LEU A 378 3.21 -19.47 19.36
CA LEU A 378 3.65 -18.44 18.42
C LEU A 378 4.03 -17.18 19.20
N PRO A 379 5.25 -16.63 19.05
CA PRO A 379 5.60 -15.35 19.65
C PRO A 379 4.77 -14.19 19.08
N ASP A 380 4.58 -13.14 19.88
CA ASP A 380 3.94 -11.92 19.41
C ASP A 380 4.80 -11.18 18.39
N GLY A 381 4.14 -10.47 17.46
CA GLY A 381 4.82 -9.57 16.53
C GLY A 381 5.11 -10.16 15.15
N LEU A 382 4.47 -11.28 14.76
CA LEU A 382 4.55 -11.85 13.40
C LEU A 382 4.39 -10.77 12.32
N VAL A 383 3.43 -9.86 12.52
CA VAL A 383 3.15 -8.75 11.60
C VAL A 383 4.38 -7.89 11.26
N TRP A 384 5.27 -7.64 12.23
CA TRP A 384 6.49 -6.84 12.04
C TRP A 384 7.56 -7.61 11.27
N TYR A 385 7.69 -8.91 11.56
CA TYR A 385 8.58 -9.79 10.80
C TYR A 385 8.08 -9.98 9.37
N SER A 386 6.77 -10.14 9.15
CA SER A 386 6.17 -10.26 7.81
C SER A 386 6.34 -8.98 7.00
N ALA A 387 6.16 -7.81 7.61
CA ALA A 387 6.46 -6.53 6.95
C ALA A 387 7.95 -6.41 6.59
N SER A 388 8.86 -6.81 7.49
CA SER A 388 10.31 -6.85 7.22
C SER A 388 10.66 -7.79 6.05
N ALA A 389 10.08 -8.99 6.03
CA ALA A 389 10.28 -9.97 4.97
C ALA A 389 9.76 -9.47 3.61
N LEU A 390 8.61 -8.78 3.57
CA LEU A 390 8.11 -8.12 2.36
C LEU A 390 9.06 -7.03 1.85
N LEU A 391 9.60 -6.20 2.75
CA LEU A 391 10.60 -5.19 2.37
C LEU A 391 11.87 -5.85 1.80
N CYS A 392 12.31 -6.99 2.34
CA CYS A 392 13.42 -7.76 1.78
C CYS A 392 13.14 -8.28 0.35
N LEU A 393 11.88 -8.57 0.02
CA LEU A 393 11.44 -9.00 -1.32
C LEU A 393 11.23 -7.84 -2.30
N ALA A 394 11.22 -6.58 -1.85
CA ALA A 394 10.85 -5.43 -2.68
C ALA A 394 11.74 -5.22 -3.92
N THR A 395 12.96 -5.76 -3.93
CA THR A 395 13.87 -5.72 -5.10
C THR A 395 13.77 -6.95 -6.00
N GLU A 396 13.06 -7.99 -5.58
CA GLU A 396 12.98 -9.27 -6.30
C GLU A 396 12.30 -9.15 -7.67
N PRO A 397 11.19 -8.41 -7.85
CA PRO A 397 10.59 -8.20 -9.18
C PRO A 397 11.59 -7.63 -10.20
N PHE A 398 12.41 -6.68 -9.78
CA PHE A 398 13.48 -6.10 -10.61
C PHE A 398 14.58 -7.15 -10.91
N ARG A 399 14.99 -7.92 -9.90
CA ARG A 399 16.02 -8.98 -10.07
C ARG A 399 15.60 -10.06 -11.04
N LEU A 400 14.31 -10.39 -11.08
CA LEU A 400 13.73 -11.39 -11.97
C LEU A 400 13.31 -10.81 -13.33
N ARG A 401 13.47 -9.49 -13.53
CA ARG A 401 13.06 -8.77 -14.75
C ARG A 401 11.61 -9.00 -15.13
N VAL A 402 10.71 -8.97 -14.14
CA VAL A 402 9.27 -8.97 -14.39
C VAL A 402 8.91 -7.70 -15.19
N PRO A 403 8.10 -7.78 -16.27
CA PRO A 403 7.75 -6.60 -17.06
C PRO A 403 7.13 -5.46 -16.23
N SER A 404 6.26 -5.81 -15.28
CA SER A 404 5.58 -4.92 -14.32
C SER A 404 6.34 -4.76 -12.99
N TRP A 405 7.66 -4.96 -12.97
CA TRP A 405 8.42 -5.03 -11.71
C TRP A 405 8.19 -3.83 -10.79
N ALA A 406 8.10 -2.61 -11.32
CA ALA A 406 7.89 -1.40 -10.52
C ALA A 406 6.53 -1.40 -9.81
N GLN A 407 5.47 -1.83 -10.51
CA GLN A 407 4.12 -1.96 -9.96
C GLN A 407 4.08 -3.03 -8.86
N GLN A 408 4.75 -4.16 -9.07
CA GLN A 408 4.84 -5.23 -8.06
C GLN A 408 5.67 -4.79 -6.84
N THR A 409 6.77 -4.08 -7.05
CA THR A 409 7.57 -3.47 -5.98
C THR A 409 6.75 -2.48 -5.16
N GLU A 410 5.94 -1.65 -5.82
CA GLU A 410 5.02 -0.71 -5.18
C GLU A 410 3.92 -1.42 -4.36
N ALA A 411 3.36 -2.50 -4.90
CA ALA A 411 2.38 -3.33 -4.20
C ALA A 411 2.97 -4.01 -2.96
N LEU A 412 4.23 -4.49 -3.02
CA LEU A 412 4.94 -5.04 -1.86
C LEU A 412 5.13 -3.98 -0.75
N LEU A 413 5.48 -2.74 -1.12
CA LEU A 413 5.56 -1.62 -0.19
C LEU A 413 4.20 -1.29 0.45
N ALA A 414 3.14 -1.22 -0.37
CA ALA A 414 1.80 -0.94 0.12
C ALA A 414 1.33 -2.04 1.09
N ARG A 415 1.63 -3.31 0.78
CA ARG A 415 1.29 -4.43 1.66
C ARG A 415 2.08 -4.41 2.97
N ALA A 416 3.38 -4.11 2.93
CA ALA A 416 4.17 -3.92 4.14
C ALA A 416 3.63 -2.77 5.00
N ALA A 417 3.17 -1.66 4.38
CA ALA A 417 2.53 -0.55 5.10
C ALA A 417 1.23 -0.97 5.79
N GLN A 418 0.36 -1.73 5.11
CA GLN A 418 -0.87 -2.26 5.71
C GLN A 418 -0.59 -3.15 6.94
N LEU A 419 0.42 -4.02 6.85
CA LEU A 419 0.82 -4.85 7.99
C LEU A 419 1.34 -3.99 9.15
N VAL A 420 2.19 -3.00 8.88
CA VAL A 420 2.69 -2.08 9.90
C VAL A 420 1.56 -1.29 10.57
N GLU A 421 0.56 -0.83 9.80
CA GLU A 421 -0.64 -0.18 10.34
C GLU A 421 -1.43 -1.14 11.25
N LYS A 422 -1.73 -2.36 10.78
CA LYS A 422 -2.41 -3.40 11.59
C LYS A 422 -1.62 -3.77 12.86
N GLY A 423 -0.29 -3.83 12.77
CA GLY A 423 0.59 -4.13 13.90
C GLY A 423 0.62 -3.02 14.95
N ALA A 424 0.58 -1.76 14.51
CA ALA A 424 0.43 -0.62 15.40
C ALA A 424 -0.93 -0.65 16.11
N GLU A 425 -2.01 -0.91 15.38
CA GLU A 425 -3.37 -1.05 15.92
C GLU A 425 -3.45 -2.15 16.99
N THR A 426 -2.88 -3.34 16.72
CA THR A 426 -2.90 -4.50 17.63
C THR A 426 -2.12 -4.25 18.93
N ARG A 427 -1.04 -3.46 18.88
CA ARG A 427 -0.21 -3.17 20.05
C ARG A 427 -0.82 -2.09 20.93
N LEU A 428 -1.39 -1.05 20.34
CA LEU A 428 -2.13 -0.01 21.07
C LEU A 428 -3.32 -0.60 21.82
N SER A 429 -3.77 -1.76 21.36
CA SER A 429 -4.84 -2.53 21.97
C SER A 429 -4.36 -3.59 22.98
N GLY A 430 -3.05 -3.72 23.24
CA GLY A 430 -2.52 -4.73 24.16
C GLY A 430 -2.89 -6.18 23.76
N GLY A 431 -3.08 -6.44 22.47
CA GLY A 431 -3.55 -7.74 21.96
C GLY A 431 -5.07 -7.96 22.05
N LYS A 432 -5.87 -6.99 22.52
CA LYS A 432 -7.34 -7.00 22.48
C LYS A 432 -7.85 -5.72 21.82
N SER A 433 -8.61 -5.77 20.73
CA SER A 433 -9.22 -4.57 20.13
C SER A 433 -9.81 -3.68 21.23
N LEU A 434 -9.27 -2.46 21.43
CA LEU A 434 -9.83 -1.54 22.42
C LEU A 434 -11.25 -1.23 21.97
N GLU A 435 -12.20 -1.51 22.84
CA GLU A 435 -13.58 -1.14 22.60
C GLU A 435 -13.62 0.38 22.34
N PRO A 436 -14.53 0.87 21.47
CA PRO A 436 -14.56 2.28 21.07
C PRO A 436 -14.58 3.27 22.24
N GLN A 437 -15.16 2.86 23.38
CA GLN A 437 -15.21 3.62 24.62
C GLN A 437 -13.84 3.74 25.30
N GLN A 438 -13.03 2.66 25.34
CA GLN A 438 -11.70 2.67 25.94
C GLN A 438 -10.72 3.55 25.14
N ARG A 439 -10.80 3.49 23.80
CA ARG A 439 -10.00 4.37 22.94
C ARG A 439 -10.37 5.85 23.17
N LEU A 440 -11.66 6.16 23.26
CA LEU A 440 -12.11 7.54 23.52
C LEU A 440 -11.69 8.04 24.91
N ALA A 441 -11.70 7.16 25.92
CA ALA A 441 -11.19 7.49 27.25
C ALA A 441 -9.69 7.83 27.20
N ALA A 442 -8.88 7.01 26.53
CA ALA A 442 -7.45 7.28 26.35
C ALA A 442 -7.19 8.58 25.56
N LEU A 443 -7.98 8.85 24.53
CA LEU A 443 -7.91 10.10 23.76
C LEU A 443 -8.30 11.35 24.58
N SER A 444 -8.99 11.17 25.69
CA SER A 444 -9.45 12.24 26.60
C SER A 444 -8.60 12.33 27.87
N ASP A 445 -7.55 11.51 28.00
CA ASP A 445 -6.65 11.51 29.14
C ASP A 445 -5.28 12.09 28.74
N PRO A 446 -4.88 13.25 29.30
CA PRO A 446 -3.58 13.86 29.02
C PRO A 446 -2.39 12.91 29.23
N ALA A 447 -2.46 11.99 30.21
CA ALA A 447 -1.37 11.06 30.51
C ALA A 447 -1.08 10.10 29.35
N PHE A 448 -2.10 9.72 28.58
CA PHE A 448 -1.98 8.78 27.47
C PHE A 448 -1.70 9.45 26.13
N ILE A 449 -2.34 10.59 25.87
CA ILE A 449 -2.35 11.19 24.53
C ILE A 449 -1.32 12.31 24.33
N SER A 450 -0.71 12.83 25.42
CA SER A 450 0.24 13.96 25.36
C SER A 450 1.43 13.70 24.43
N GLN A 451 2.17 12.60 24.63
CA GLN A 451 3.36 12.29 23.82
C GLN A 451 3.02 12.09 22.34
N PRO A 452 2.01 11.27 21.95
CA PRO A 452 1.58 11.16 20.57
C PRO A 452 1.22 12.51 19.92
N LEU A 453 0.51 13.39 20.63
CA LEU A 453 0.12 14.70 20.09
C LEU A 453 1.32 15.62 19.91
N LEU A 454 2.20 15.72 20.91
CA LEU A 454 3.41 16.56 20.84
C LEU A 454 4.28 16.16 19.65
N GLN A 455 4.47 14.86 19.44
CA GLN A 455 5.24 14.32 18.32
C GLN A 455 4.55 14.61 16.97
N ALA A 456 3.24 14.35 16.87
CA ALA A 456 2.50 14.54 15.63
C ALA A 456 2.45 16.02 15.20
N LEU A 457 2.29 16.93 16.17
CA LEU A 457 2.18 18.37 15.95
C LEU A 457 3.53 19.08 15.80
N ARG A 458 4.64 18.41 16.10
CA ARG A 458 6.00 18.99 16.12
C ARG A 458 6.08 20.27 16.96
N LEU A 459 5.44 20.28 18.12
CA LEU A 459 5.45 21.44 19.01
C LEU A 459 6.85 21.64 19.63
N PRO A 460 7.25 22.89 19.96
CA PRO A 460 8.55 23.17 20.57
C PRO A 460 8.80 22.37 21.85
N ALA A 461 10.07 22.05 22.11
CA ALA A 461 10.48 21.40 23.35
C ALA A 461 10.05 22.26 24.56
N GLY A 462 9.43 21.62 25.56
CA GLY A 462 8.83 22.29 26.72
C GLY A 462 7.33 22.59 26.58
N SER A 463 6.71 22.32 25.43
CA SER A 463 5.24 22.39 25.29
C SER A 463 4.55 21.33 26.16
N GLN A 464 3.45 21.70 26.82
CA GLN A 464 2.72 20.84 27.75
C GLN A 464 1.23 20.79 27.41
N LEU A 465 0.68 19.58 27.27
CA LEU A 465 -0.76 19.36 27.18
C LEU A 465 -1.40 19.59 28.56
N GLN A 466 -2.25 20.61 28.68
CA GLN A 466 -2.91 21.00 29.92
C GLN A 466 -4.25 20.29 30.10
N GLN A 467 -5.05 20.24 29.03
CA GLN A 467 -6.42 19.69 29.10
C GLN A 467 -6.82 18.97 27.81
N CYS A 468 -7.64 17.93 27.98
CA CYS A 468 -8.38 17.23 26.92
C CYS A 468 -9.88 17.37 27.21
N LEU A 469 -10.59 18.15 26.40
CA LEU A 469 -12.00 18.46 26.62
C LEU A 469 -12.87 17.81 25.54
N LEU A 470 -13.69 16.84 25.91
CA LEU A 470 -14.65 16.23 25.01
C LEU A 470 -15.76 17.24 24.64
N ARG A 471 -15.73 17.78 23.42
CA ARG A 471 -16.65 18.84 22.96
C ARG A 471 -17.93 18.29 22.33
N ARG A 472 -17.84 17.21 21.57
CA ARG A 472 -19.01 16.50 21.00
C ARG A 472 -18.75 15.00 21.03
N HIS A 473 -19.77 14.22 21.34
CA HIS A 473 -19.69 12.77 21.34
C HIS A 473 -20.97 12.15 20.78
N LYS A 474 -20.84 11.37 19.71
CA LYS A 474 -21.88 10.46 19.20
C LYS A 474 -21.44 9.03 19.55
N PRO A 475 -22.01 8.41 20.60
CA PRO A 475 -21.61 7.08 21.07
C PRO A 475 -21.51 6.06 19.94
N GLY A 476 -20.42 5.29 19.93
CA GLY A 476 -20.14 4.26 18.92
C GLY A 476 -19.87 4.78 17.50
N ARG A 477 -19.79 6.11 17.29
CA ARG A 477 -19.61 6.69 15.95
C ARG A 477 -18.42 7.66 15.84
N ARG A 478 -18.47 8.79 16.53
CA ARG A 478 -17.47 9.87 16.38
C ARG A 478 -17.41 10.78 17.61
N ALA A 479 -16.26 11.43 17.80
CA ALA A 479 -16.09 12.46 18.84
C ALA A 479 -15.22 13.63 18.35
N LEU A 480 -15.45 14.80 18.94
CA LEU A 480 -14.59 15.97 18.83
C LEU A 480 -13.99 16.27 20.19
N ILE A 481 -12.67 16.35 20.25
CA ILE A 481 -11.90 16.58 21.47
C ILE A 481 -11.09 17.85 21.26
N GLU A 482 -11.12 18.77 22.21
CA GLU A 482 -10.23 19.92 22.24
C GLU A 482 -9.01 19.62 23.12
N TYR A 483 -7.82 19.80 22.56
CA TYR A 483 -6.54 19.70 23.24
C TYR A 483 -6.00 21.10 23.48
N GLN A 484 -5.76 21.46 24.74
CA GLN A 484 -5.21 22.77 25.12
C GLN A 484 -3.76 22.61 25.54
N PHE A 485 -2.86 23.26 24.81
CA PHE A 485 -1.42 23.26 25.07
C PHE A 485 -0.98 24.58 25.68
N ARG A 486 -0.02 24.52 26.60
CA ARG A 486 0.82 25.64 27.00
C ARG A 486 2.17 25.51 26.30
N LEU A 487 2.58 26.53 25.55
CA LEU A 487 3.84 26.57 24.83
C LEU A 487 4.96 27.15 25.73
N PRO A 488 6.25 27.01 25.34
CA PRO A 488 7.37 27.47 26.17
C PRO A 488 7.38 28.98 26.43
N ASP A 489 6.82 29.77 25.52
CA ASP A 489 6.63 31.21 25.65
C ASP A 489 5.42 31.59 26.54
N GLN A 490 4.85 30.61 27.25
CA GLN A 490 3.64 30.70 28.07
C GLN A 490 2.34 30.98 27.31
N SER A 491 2.38 31.08 25.98
CA SER A 491 1.16 31.20 25.17
C SER A 491 0.34 29.90 25.19
N SER A 492 -0.98 30.03 25.01
CA SER A 492 -1.89 28.89 24.93
C SER A 492 -2.28 28.61 23.49
N ARG A 493 -2.30 27.33 23.09
CA ARG A 493 -2.78 26.90 21.77
C ARG A 493 -3.84 25.81 21.90
N SER A 494 -4.96 25.98 21.21
CA SER A 494 -6.06 25.00 21.21
C SER A 494 -6.17 24.28 19.87
N ILE A 495 -6.28 22.96 19.94
CA ILE A 495 -6.32 22.07 18.77
C ILE A 495 -7.56 21.20 18.85
N ILE A 496 -8.24 20.97 17.73
CA ILE A 496 -9.38 20.06 17.66
C ILE A 496 -8.94 18.73 17.07
N GLY A 497 -9.16 17.66 17.82
CA GLY A 497 -9.05 16.28 17.39
C GLY A 497 -10.39 15.71 16.92
N LYS A 498 -10.42 15.15 15.72
CA LYS A 498 -11.59 14.53 15.10
C LYS A 498 -11.44 13.01 15.10
N TYR A 499 -12.16 12.35 16.01
CA TYR A 499 -12.14 10.90 16.20
C TYR A 499 -13.31 10.21 15.50
N ARG A 500 -13.05 9.05 14.86
CA ARG A 500 -14.09 8.16 14.32
C ARG A 500 -13.83 6.71 14.71
N VAL A 501 -14.90 5.99 15.08
CA VAL A 501 -14.81 4.59 15.49
C VAL A 501 -14.33 3.68 14.36
N LYS A 502 -14.80 3.91 13.14
CA LYS A 502 -14.47 3.11 11.94
C LYS A 502 -13.05 3.36 11.37
N GLY A 503 -12.24 4.19 12.02
CA GLY A 503 -10.94 4.62 11.51
C GLY A 503 -10.91 6.12 11.22
N MET A 504 -9.70 6.68 11.11
CA MET A 504 -9.50 8.10 10.83
C MET A 504 -10.09 8.52 9.48
N ASP A 505 -10.77 9.67 9.43
CA ASP A 505 -11.30 10.20 8.18
C ASP A 505 -10.21 10.84 7.30
N ARG A 506 -9.51 9.99 6.53
CA ARG A 506 -8.48 10.42 5.58
C ARG A 506 -9.03 11.32 4.47
N HIS A 507 -10.32 11.18 4.13
CA HIS A 507 -10.95 11.94 3.06
C HIS A 507 -11.14 13.39 3.48
N ALA A 508 -11.80 13.61 4.62
CA ALA A 508 -12.02 14.94 5.18
C ALA A 508 -10.71 15.71 5.39
N PHE A 509 -9.68 15.03 5.93
CA PHE A 509 -8.35 15.62 6.11
C PHE A 509 -7.76 16.11 4.79
N ARG A 510 -7.81 15.29 3.73
CA ARG A 510 -7.26 15.66 2.41
C ARG A 510 -8.03 16.80 1.75
N CYS A 511 -9.36 16.82 1.83
CA CYS A 511 -10.17 17.93 1.32
C CYS A 511 -9.79 19.24 2.01
N GLN A 512 -9.75 19.24 3.35
CA GLN A 512 -9.40 20.44 4.12
C GLN A 512 -7.94 20.87 3.89
N GLN A 513 -7.02 19.92 3.72
CA GLN A 513 -5.61 20.21 3.42
C GLN A 513 -5.43 20.83 2.03
N ALA A 514 -6.09 20.28 1.02
CA ALA A 514 -6.07 20.84 -0.33
C ALA A 514 -6.60 22.28 -0.34
N LEU A 515 -7.74 22.53 0.31
CA LEU A 515 -8.32 23.87 0.42
C LEU A 515 -7.40 24.85 1.15
N TRP A 516 -6.91 24.47 2.35
CA TRP A 516 -6.03 25.34 3.14
C TRP A 516 -4.77 25.75 2.37
N GLN A 517 -4.17 24.82 1.62
CA GLN A 517 -2.96 25.08 0.82
C GLN A 517 -3.24 25.90 -0.45
N HIS A 518 -4.50 26.02 -0.87
CA HIS A 518 -4.89 26.63 -2.15
C HIS A 518 -6.00 27.67 -1.96
N GLY A 519 -5.75 28.65 -1.09
CA GLY A 519 -6.56 29.88 -1.00
C GLY A 519 -7.63 29.92 0.08
N PHE A 520 -7.68 28.94 0.99
CA PHE A 520 -8.60 28.91 2.13
C PHE A 520 -7.86 28.92 3.49
N ASP A 521 -6.71 29.59 3.56
CA ASP A 521 -5.97 29.74 4.82
C ASP A 521 -6.61 30.77 5.77
N ALA A 522 -6.03 30.96 6.97
CA ALA A 522 -6.56 31.87 7.98
C ALA A 522 -6.60 33.35 7.58
N THR A 523 -5.89 33.74 6.52
CA THR A 523 -5.86 35.13 6.02
C THR A 523 -6.90 35.38 4.93
N ALA A 524 -7.44 34.31 4.34
CA ALA A 524 -8.45 34.40 3.29
C ALA A 524 -9.81 34.86 3.84
N ALA A 525 -10.61 35.52 3.00
CA ALA A 525 -11.99 35.89 3.35
C ALA A 525 -12.90 34.65 3.52
N ILE A 526 -12.58 33.57 2.81
CA ILE A 526 -13.23 32.27 2.94
C ILE A 526 -12.14 31.30 3.35
N ALA A 527 -12.26 30.73 4.54
CA ALA A 527 -11.23 29.90 5.14
C ALA A 527 -11.77 28.52 5.51
N VAL A 528 -10.86 27.59 5.73
CA VAL A 528 -11.12 26.33 6.46
C VAL A 528 -10.21 26.30 7.68
N PRO A 529 -10.46 25.49 8.72
CA PRO A 529 -9.48 25.36 9.80
C PRO A 529 -8.17 24.72 9.31
N GLN A 530 -7.02 25.14 9.81
CA GLN A 530 -5.74 24.54 9.41
C GLN A 530 -5.69 23.05 9.78
N PRO A 531 -5.52 22.12 8.81
CA PRO A 531 -5.21 20.75 9.14
C PRO A 531 -3.76 20.64 9.61
N LEU A 532 -3.52 19.99 10.75
CA LEU A 532 -2.22 19.98 11.42
C LEU A 532 -1.50 18.64 11.27
N ALA A 533 -2.16 17.55 11.67
CA ALA A 533 -1.53 16.23 11.69
C ALA A 533 -2.55 15.09 11.65
N THR A 534 -2.09 13.90 11.27
CA THR A 534 -2.85 12.66 11.32
C THR A 534 -2.24 11.71 12.34
N LEU A 535 -3.10 11.02 13.10
CA LEU A 535 -2.73 9.94 14.01
C LEU A 535 -3.61 8.73 13.66
N PRO A 536 -3.30 8.00 12.56
CA PRO A 536 -4.11 6.88 12.09
C PRO A 536 -4.31 5.81 13.17
N ASP A 537 -3.23 5.52 13.89
CA ASP A 537 -3.13 4.63 15.05
C ASP A 537 -4.16 4.93 16.16
N TRP A 538 -4.61 6.19 16.24
CA TRP A 538 -5.58 6.68 17.22
C TRP A 538 -6.97 6.98 16.61
N HIS A 539 -7.16 6.66 15.33
CA HIS A 539 -8.33 7.03 14.52
C HIS A 539 -8.65 8.54 14.57
N LEU A 540 -7.60 9.35 14.67
CA LEU A 540 -7.67 10.75 15.01
C LEU A 540 -6.94 11.58 13.95
N TRP A 541 -7.51 12.71 13.56
CA TRP A 541 -6.75 13.77 12.89
C TRP A 541 -6.98 15.11 13.58
N LEU A 542 -6.02 16.02 13.42
CA LEU A 542 -5.91 17.27 14.17
C LEU A 542 -6.06 18.47 13.25
N GLN A 543 -6.74 19.50 13.73
CA GLN A 543 -6.83 20.81 13.09
C GLN A 543 -6.73 21.94 14.13
N GLU A 544 -6.39 23.15 13.69
CA GLU A 544 -6.44 24.33 14.55
C GLU A 544 -7.86 24.59 15.04
N LYS A 545 -8.02 25.01 16.30
CA LYS A 545 -9.30 25.53 16.79
C LYS A 545 -9.47 26.97 16.29
N VAL A 546 -10.57 27.21 15.59
CA VAL A 546 -10.96 28.56 15.17
C VAL A 546 -11.86 29.22 16.21
N ASN A 547 -11.66 30.52 16.45
CA ASN A 547 -12.53 31.31 17.31
C ASN A 547 -13.73 31.84 16.50
N ALA A 548 -14.74 31.01 16.34
CA ALA A 548 -15.90 31.29 15.49
C ALA A 548 -17.19 30.66 16.04
N THR A 549 -18.33 31.22 15.64
CA THR A 549 -19.67 30.72 16.00
C THR A 549 -20.43 30.26 14.74
N PRO A 550 -21.18 29.14 14.78
CA PRO A 550 -22.01 28.71 13.66
C PRO A 550 -22.98 29.79 13.18
N LEU A 551 -23.22 29.86 11.88
CA LEU A 551 -24.07 30.88 11.27
C LEU A 551 -25.51 30.81 11.78
N THR A 552 -26.00 29.62 12.16
CA THR A 552 -27.33 29.43 12.74
C THR A 552 -27.64 30.36 13.91
N ALA A 553 -26.64 30.74 14.71
CA ALA A 553 -26.81 31.66 15.84
C ALA A 553 -27.17 33.10 15.42
N TRP A 554 -26.97 33.45 14.15
CA TRP A 554 -27.16 34.80 13.60
C TRP A 554 -28.36 34.89 12.64
N LEU A 555 -28.96 33.76 12.28
CA LEU A 555 -30.09 33.68 11.35
C LEU A 555 -31.41 33.97 12.06
N GLN A 556 -31.66 35.24 12.33
CA GLN A 556 -32.90 35.73 12.94
C GLN A 556 -33.51 36.90 12.15
N PRO A 557 -34.86 36.98 12.07
CA PRO A 557 -35.55 38.13 11.49
C PRO A 557 -35.09 39.44 12.15
N GLY A 558 -34.80 40.44 11.33
CA GLY A 558 -34.36 41.75 11.82
C GLY A 558 -32.87 41.86 12.19
N TYR A 559 -32.06 40.78 12.07
CA TYR A 559 -30.61 40.91 12.25
C TYR A 559 -30.01 41.85 11.19
N PRO A 560 -29.26 42.91 11.59
CA PRO A 560 -28.79 43.93 10.65
C PRO A 560 -27.91 43.40 9.50
N ARG A 561 -27.19 42.29 9.71
CA ARG A 561 -26.32 41.68 8.70
C ARG A 561 -26.92 40.45 8.02
N LEU A 562 -28.23 40.25 8.12
CA LEU A 562 -28.90 39.06 7.57
C LEU A 562 -28.71 38.91 6.05
N GLU A 563 -28.78 40.02 5.31
CA GLU A 563 -28.57 40.03 3.86
C GLU A 563 -27.08 39.85 3.51
N LEU A 564 -26.19 40.53 4.24
CA LEU A 564 -24.74 40.42 4.05
C LEU A 564 -24.25 38.99 4.30
N SER A 565 -24.73 38.32 5.35
CA SER A 565 -24.35 36.94 5.60
C SER A 565 -24.84 35.99 4.50
N GLY A 566 -25.99 36.27 3.87
CA GLY A 566 -26.44 35.53 2.70
C GLY A 566 -25.44 35.68 1.55
N ASN A 567 -25.05 36.92 1.26
CA ASN A 567 -24.06 37.23 0.23
C ASN A 567 -22.72 36.52 0.46
N ASP A 568 -22.18 36.62 1.68
CA ASP A 568 -20.89 36.04 2.05
C ASP A 568 -20.88 34.51 1.88
N VAL A 569 -21.98 33.83 2.26
CA VAL A 569 -22.09 32.37 2.15
C VAL A 569 -22.32 31.91 0.71
N GLY A 570 -23.12 32.65 -0.07
CA GLY A 570 -23.33 32.34 -1.49
C GLY A 570 -22.02 32.43 -2.28
N LYS A 571 -21.22 33.47 -1.99
CA LYS A 571 -19.87 33.61 -2.52
C LYS A 571 -18.95 32.49 -2.04
N ALA A 572 -18.96 32.15 -0.75
CA ALA A 572 -18.14 31.10 -0.17
C ALA A 572 -18.36 29.74 -0.85
N LEU A 573 -19.63 29.37 -1.09
CA LEU A 573 -19.96 28.12 -1.77
C LEU A 573 -19.47 28.12 -3.22
N ALA A 574 -19.69 29.20 -3.97
CA ALA A 574 -19.24 29.27 -5.37
C ALA A 574 -17.71 29.14 -5.49
N VAL A 575 -16.96 29.82 -4.63
CA VAL A 575 -15.49 29.75 -4.60
C VAL A 575 -15.02 28.34 -4.20
N LEU A 576 -15.69 27.69 -3.25
CA LEU A 576 -15.40 26.29 -2.88
C LEU A 576 -15.52 25.35 -4.09
N GLN A 577 -16.63 25.46 -4.83
CA GLN A 577 -16.92 24.57 -5.96
C GLN A 577 -15.99 24.76 -7.16
N GLN A 578 -15.30 25.90 -7.24
CA GLN A 578 -14.34 26.23 -8.30
C GLN A 578 -12.90 25.84 -7.96
N ASN A 579 -12.63 25.38 -6.73
CA ASN A 579 -11.28 25.06 -6.31
C ASN A 579 -10.75 23.79 -6.99
N GLU A 580 -9.71 23.94 -7.81
CA GLU A 580 -9.12 22.83 -8.58
C GLU A 580 -8.47 21.76 -7.69
N ALA A 581 -7.84 22.16 -6.58
CA ALA A 581 -7.22 21.21 -5.66
C ALA A 581 -8.29 20.32 -4.98
N LEU A 582 -9.44 20.89 -4.61
CA LEU A 582 -10.58 20.11 -4.11
C LEU A 582 -11.14 19.16 -5.19
N ARG A 583 -11.17 19.59 -6.45
CA ARG A 583 -11.58 18.74 -7.59
C ARG A 583 -10.72 17.50 -7.72
N GLN A 584 -9.40 17.65 -7.64
CA GLN A 584 -8.46 16.52 -7.68
C GLN A 584 -8.69 15.53 -6.53
N VAL A 585 -8.95 16.02 -5.31
CA VAL A 585 -9.20 15.14 -4.15
C VAL A 585 -10.53 14.38 -4.26
N THR A 586 -11.53 14.98 -4.90
CA THR A 586 -12.90 14.44 -4.97
C THR A 586 -13.19 13.63 -6.23
N GLU A 587 -12.29 13.59 -7.21
CA GLU A 587 -12.47 12.97 -8.54
C GLU A 587 -13.04 11.53 -8.49
N THR A 588 -12.57 10.72 -7.55
CA THR A 588 -12.96 9.30 -7.45
C THR A 588 -14.26 9.05 -6.70
N ARG A 589 -14.86 10.08 -6.07
CA ARG A 589 -16.11 9.95 -5.31
C ARG A 589 -17.21 10.70 -6.03
N LYS A 590 -18.25 9.98 -6.44
CA LYS A 590 -19.43 10.56 -7.10
C LYS A 590 -20.66 10.37 -6.24
N TRP A 591 -21.58 11.30 -6.33
CA TRP A 591 -22.90 11.24 -5.72
C TRP A 591 -23.94 11.61 -6.76
N THR A 592 -24.83 10.67 -7.08
CA THR A 592 -25.75 10.78 -8.22
C THR A 592 -27.17 11.18 -7.79
N LEU A 593 -28.07 11.39 -8.76
CA LEU A 593 -29.49 11.62 -8.47
C LEU A 593 -30.15 10.37 -7.91
N GLU A 594 -29.75 9.19 -8.38
CA GLU A 594 -30.23 7.91 -7.85
C GLU A 594 -29.88 7.79 -6.36
N ASP A 595 -28.65 8.16 -5.98
CA ASP A 595 -28.23 8.18 -4.58
C ASP A 595 -29.08 9.14 -3.72
N GLU A 596 -29.40 10.35 -4.24
CA GLU A 596 -30.30 11.31 -3.58
C GLU A 596 -31.72 10.76 -3.40
N LEU A 597 -32.28 10.16 -4.46
CA LEU A 597 -33.62 9.58 -4.43
C LEU A 597 -33.70 8.37 -3.50
N GLU A 598 -32.65 7.54 -3.41
CA GLU A 598 -32.61 6.40 -2.50
C GLU A 598 -32.65 6.85 -1.03
N VAL A 599 -31.88 7.90 -0.68
CA VAL A 599 -31.91 8.49 0.67
C VAL A 599 -33.28 9.06 0.99
N LEU A 600 -33.87 9.80 0.05
CA LEU A 600 -35.21 10.37 0.20
C LEU A 600 -36.26 9.28 0.38
N GLN A 601 -36.28 8.26 -0.48
CA GLN A 601 -37.24 7.15 -0.43
C GLN A 601 -37.20 6.45 0.92
N LYS A 602 -36.00 6.09 1.38
CA LYS A 602 -35.80 5.45 2.69
C LYS A 602 -36.35 6.34 3.81
N GLY A 603 -36.05 7.64 3.80
CA GLY A 603 -36.56 8.58 4.80
C GLY A 603 -38.08 8.62 4.83
N LEU A 604 -38.73 8.83 3.68
CA LEU A 604 -40.19 8.92 3.59
C LEU A 604 -40.89 7.61 3.95
N GLN A 605 -40.31 6.45 3.62
CA GLN A 605 -40.83 5.14 4.03
C GLN A 605 -40.83 4.97 5.55
N HIS A 606 -39.79 5.44 6.25
CA HIS A 606 -39.79 5.43 7.72
C HIS A 606 -40.89 6.33 8.27
N VAL A 607 -41.07 7.54 7.72
CA VAL A 607 -42.17 8.43 8.14
C VAL A 607 -43.53 7.78 7.90
N ALA A 608 -43.74 7.15 6.74
CA ALA A 608 -45.00 6.46 6.43
C ALA A 608 -45.29 5.30 7.39
N SER A 609 -44.24 4.59 7.85
CA SER A 609 -44.35 3.53 8.86
C SER A 609 -44.76 4.08 10.23
N ASP A 610 -44.18 5.22 10.64
CA ASP A 610 -44.45 5.83 11.95
C ASP A 610 -45.78 6.62 11.94
N TYR A 611 -46.21 7.12 10.77
CA TYR A 611 -47.40 7.94 10.57
C TYR A 611 -48.24 7.45 9.38
N PRO A 612 -48.98 6.34 9.51
CA PRO A 612 -49.73 5.72 8.41
C PRO A 612 -50.74 6.64 7.73
N GLN A 613 -51.29 7.63 8.46
CA GLN A 613 -52.21 8.63 7.92
C GLN A 613 -51.61 9.50 6.79
N TRP A 614 -50.28 9.55 6.66
CA TRP A 614 -49.60 10.29 5.60
C TRP A 614 -49.05 9.39 4.48
N GLN A 615 -49.24 8.07 4.54
CA GLN A 615 -48.63 7.12 3.61
C GLN A 615 -48.95 7.45 2.13
N GLU A 616 -50.20 7.76 1.81
CA GLU A 616 -50.61 8.10 0.46
C GLU A 616 -49.97 9.42 -0.01
N ARG A 617 -50.02 10.46 0.83
CA ARG A 617 -49.40 11.78 0.55
C ARG A 617 -47.89 11.65 0.33
N LEU A 618 -47.19 10.90 1.17
CA LEU A 618 -45.74 10.68 1.06
C LEU A 618 -45.37 9.89 -0.20
N SER A 619 -46.22 8.94 -0.61
CA SER A 619 -46.04 8.18 -1.85
C SER A 619 -46.21 9.07 -3.09
N GLN A 620 -47.26 9.91 -3.11
CA GLN A 620 -47.48 10.89 -4.17
C GLN A 620 -46.34 11.92 -4.23
N LEU A 621 -45.90 12.42 -3.06
CA LEU A 621 -44.77 13.34 -2.96
C LEU A 621 -43.49 12.73 -3.53
N PHE A 622 -43.18 11.47 -3.19
CA PHE A 622 -42.00 10.79 -3.72
C PHE A 622 -42.05 10.66 -5.25
N ASN A 623 -43.20 10.26 -5.82
CA ASN A 623 -43.37 10.17 -7.27
C ASN A 623 -43.18 11.54 -7.97
N ALA A 624 -43.67 12.61 -7.36
CA ALA A 624 -43.45 13.96 -7.85
C ALA A 624 -41.97 14.36 -7.76
N CYS A 625 -41.27 14.00 -6.67
CA CYS A 625 -39.82 14.20 -6.54
C CYS A 625 -39.01 13.41 -7.57
N GLN A 626 -39.44 12.19 -7.94
CA GLN A 626 -38.79 11.43 -9.02
C GLN A 626 -38.93 12.13 -10.37
N THR A 627 -40.12 12.64 -10.68
CA THR A 627 -40.37 13.44 -11.88
C THR A 627 -39.51 14.70 -11.89
N LEU A 628 -39.41 15.39 -10.75
CA LEU A 628 -38.56 16.56 -10.57
C LEU A 628 -37.07 16.25 -10.81
N ALA A 629 -36.57 15.15 -10.21
CA ALA A 629 -35.19 14.71 -10.35
C ALA A 629 -34.85 14.33 -11.80
N ALA A 630 -35.78 13.69 -12.53
CA ALA A 630 -35.58 13.36 -13.94
C ALA A 630 -35.37 14.61 -14.83
N SER A 631 -35.82 15.79 -14.39
CA SER A 631 -35.61 17.06 -15.09
C SER A 631 -34.23 17.72 -14.85
N LEU A 632 -33.34 17.08 -14.08
CA LEU A 632 -31.99 17.59 -13.74
C LEU A 632 -30.86 17.00 -14.62
N THR A 633 -31.18 16.26 -15.67
CA THR A 633 -30.23 15.44 -16.45
C THR A 633 -29.12 16.21 -17.18
N GLN A 634 -29.28 17.52 -17.41
CA GLN A 634 -28.27 18.38 -18.07
C GLN A 634 -27.53 19.32 -17.11
N ALA A 635 -27.71 19.17 -15.79
CA ALA A 635 -27.10 20.07 -14.82
C ALA A 635 -25.58 19.84 -14.67
N ILE A 636 -24.85 20.93 -14.46
CA ILE A 636 -23.38 20.94 -14.37
C ILE A 636 -22.90 20.22 -13.11
N THR A 637 -21.78 19.51 -13.21
CA THR A 637 -21.15 18.81 -12.08
C THR A 637 -19.88 19.50 -11.59
N ARG A 638 -19.71 19.56 -10.27
CA ARG A 638 -18.56 20.16 -9.56
C ARG A 638 -18.24 19.38 -8.28
N SER A 639 -17.13 19.75 -7.64
CA SER A 639 -16.90 19.38 -6.23
C SER A 639 -17.95 20.02 -5.35
N VAL A 640 -18.74 19.20 -4.67
CA VAL A 640 -19.75 19.63 -3.70
C VAL A 640 -19.35 19.21 -2.29
N HIS A 641 -19.79 19.98 -1.30
CA HIS A 641 -19.68 19.66 0.12
C HIS A 641 -20.62 18.50 0.50
N ARG A 642 -21.80 18.43 -0.14
CA ARG A 642 -22.90 17.46 0.01
C ARG A 642 -23.67 17.55 1.34
N ASP A 643 -23.04 18.09 2.38
CA ASP A 643 -23.68 18.38 3.67
C ASP A 643 -23.64 19.89 3.98
N PHE A 644 -23.89 20.75 2.98
CA PHE A 644 -23.75 22.21 3.14
C PHE A 644 -25.00 22.83 3.76
N TYR A 645 -24.90 23.32 4.99
CA TYR A 645 -25.98 24.00 5.72
C TYR A 645 -25.41 24.95 6.79
N PRO A 646 -26.23 25.83 7.39
CA PRO A 646 -25.71 26.92 8.24
C PRO A 646 -24.86 26.52 9.46
N ASP A 647 -24.95 25.29 10.00
CA ASP A 647 -24.03 24.87 11.09
C ASP A 647 -22.62 24.54 10.59
N GLN A 648 -22.46 24.30 9.29
CA GLN A 648 -21.16 24.04 8.66
C GLN A 648 -20.46 25.33 8.18
N VAL A 649 -21.12 26.46 8.41
CA VAL A 649 -20.61 27.80 8.14
C VAL A 649 -20.38 28.48 9.48
N MET A 650 -19.16 28.90 9.74
CA MET A 650 -18.75 29.52 11.00
C MET A 650 -18.33 30.97 10.73
N ILE A 651 -18.78 31.91 11.57
CA ILE A 651 -18.43 33.33 11.48
C ILE A 651 -17.36 33.65 12.52
N ASN A 652 -16.22 34.19 12.07
CA ASN A 652 -15.10 34.54 12.94
C ASN A 652 -15.48 35.71 13.88
N HIS A 653 -15.16 35.60 15.17
CA HIS A 653 -15.46 36.64 16.15
C HIS A 653 -14.66 37.94 15.96
N HIS A 654 -13.41 37.83 15.50
CA HIS A 654 -12.52 38.98 15.30
C HIS A 654 -12.69 39.61 13.92
N GLN A 655 -13.09 38.81 12.94
CA GLN A 655 -13.33 39.25 11.56
C GLN A 655 -14.70 38.76 11.09
N PRO A 656 -15.81 39.43 11.46
CA PRO A 656 -17.16 38.92 11.19
C PRO A 656 -17.54 38.80 9.70
N GLN A 657 -16.70 39.28 8.80
CA GLN A 657 -16.82 39.10 7.35
C GLN A 657 -16.09 37.85 6.81
N GLN A 658 -15.28 37.19 7.65
CA GLN A 658 -14.60 35.96 7.29
C GLN A 658 -15.53 34.77 7.52
N VAL A 659 -15.77 34.02 6.45
CA VAL A 659 -16.54 32.78 6.47
C VAL A 659 -15.60 31.59 6.63
N ILE A 660 -15.83 30.75 7.62
CA ILE A 660 -15.05 29.53 7.86
C ILE A 660 -15.92 28.31 7.57
N LEU A 661 -15.53 27.50 6.61
CA LEU A 661 -16.23 26.28 6.21
C LEU A 661 -15.67 25.06 6.95
N VAL A 662 -16.54 24.16 7.41
CA VAL A 662 -16.17 22.96 8.18
C VAL A 662 -16.95 21.72 7.74
N ASP A 663 -16.45 20.54 8.12
CA ASP A 663 -17.11 19.22 7.94
C ASP A 663 -17.16 18.66 6.51
N PHE A 664 -15.99 18.60 5.86
CA PHE A 664 -15.81 18.05 4.52
C PHE A 664 -15.88 16.50 4.42
N ASP A 665 -16.51 15.83 5.38
CA ASP A 665 -16.57 14.37 5.50
C ASP A 665 -17.25 13.70 4.28
N LEU A 666 -18.20 14.40 3.65
CA LEU A 666 -19.00 13.88 2.53
C LEU A 666 -18.68 14.50 1.16
N CYS A 667 -17.61 15.29 1.06
CA CYS A 667 -17.23 15.96 -0.19
C CYS A 667 -17.05 14.97 -1.35
N CYS A 668 -17.59 15.31 -2.51
CA CYS A 668 -17.59 14.45 -3.70
C CYS A 668 -17.87 15.27 -4.96
N GLN A 669 -17.84 14.62 -6.13
CA GLN A 669 -18.36 15.17 -7.38
C GLN A 669 -19.87 14.95 -7.46
N SER A 670 -20.64 16.02 -7.67
CA SER A 670 -22.08 15.97 -7.90
C SER A 670 -22.57 17.24 -8.62
N PHE A 671 -23.87 17.41 -8.74
CA PHE A 671 -24.50 18.57 -9.36
C PHE A 671 -24.18 19.86 -8.60
N ALA A 672 -23.73 20.91 -9.30
CA ALA A 672 -23.30 22.18 -8.70
C ALA A 672 -24.41 22.85 -7.88
N ALA A 673 -25.68 22.70 -8.31
CA ALA A 673 -26.83 23.25 -7.61
C ALA A 673 -27.20 22.52 -6.30
N LEU A 674 -26.65 21.33 -6.05
CA LEU A 674 -27.03 20.48 -4.91
C LEU A 674 -26.79 21.16 -3.56
N ASP A 675 -25.58 21.68 -3.33
CA ASP A 675 -25.25 22.34 -2.06
C ASP A 675 -26.08 23.61 -1.84
N ALA A 676 -26.36 24.35 -2.91
CA ALA A 676 -27.17 25.57 -2.85
C ALA A 676 -28.62 25.24 -2.47
N GLY A 677 -29.20 24.21 -3.09
CA GLY A 677 -30.54 23.76 -2.75
C GLY A 677 -30.62 23.18 -1.34
N ASN A 678 -29.62 22.40 -0.92
CA ASN A 678 -29.55 21.88 0.46
C ASN A 678 -29.47 23.01 1.49
N TYR A 679 -28.67 24.04 1.22
CA TYR A 679 -28.53 25.21 2.08
C TYR A 679 -29.84 25.96 2.25
N LEU A 680 -30.52 26.27 1.14
CA LEU A 680 -31.80 27.01 1.15
C LEU A 680 -32.89 26.22 1.88
N ALA A 681 -32.97 24.90 1.68
CA ALA A 681 -33.91 24.05 2.41
C ALA A 681 -33.68 24.11 3.92
N HIS A 682 -32.41 24.12 4.37
CA HIS A 682 -32.08 24.25 5.78
C HIS A 682 -32.40 25.64 6.34
N VAL A 683 -32.28 26.70 5.54
CA VAL A 683 -32.71 28.05 5.93
C VAL A 683 -34.24 28.13 6.05
N GLU A 684 -34.99 27.57 5.11
CA GLU A 684 -36.46 27.49 5.17
C GLU A 684 -36.95 26.64 6.37
N GLU A 685 -36.34 25.47 6.62
CA GLU A 685 -36.66 24.65 7.79
C GLU A 685 -36.36 25.38 9.10
N LEU A 686 -35.22 26.06 9.19
CA LEU A 686 -34.84 26.85 10.37
C LEU A 686 -35.85 27.98 10.61
N ALA A 687 -36.27 28.67 9.54
CA ALA A 687 -37.24 29.75 9.59
C ALA A 687 -38.60 29.26 10.09
N LEU A 688 -39.08 28.15 9.53
CA LEU A 688 -40.31 27.49 9.95
C LEU A 688 -40.24 27.02 11.41
N ARG A 689 -39.12 26.38 11.80
CA ARG A 689 -38.95 25.80 13.13
C ARG A 689 -38.97 26.84 14.25
N HIS A 690 -38.30 27.98 14.05
CA HIS A 690 -38.14 29.00 15.10
C HIS A 690 -39.09 30.19 15.00
N TYR A 691 -39.59 30.50 13.80
CA TYR A 691 -40.41 31.70 13.56
C TYR A 691 -41.80 31.38 12.99
N GLY A 692 -42.13 30.11 12.78
CA GLY A 692 -43.44 29.66 12.30
C GLY A 692 -43.74 30.00 10.83
N ALA A 693 -42.79 30.59 10.10
CA ALA A 693 -42.96 30.97 8.70
C ALA A 693 -41.68 30.65 7.92
N ALA A 694 -41.81 29.86 6.85
CA ALA A 694 -40.68 29.48 5.98
C ALA A 694 -40.00 30.70 5.33
N THR A 695 -40.73 31.80 5.15
CA THR A 695 -40.25 33.03 4.52
C THR A 695 -39.56 34.01 5.48
N ALA A 696 -39.49 33.70 6.79
CA ALA A 696 -38.96 34.63 7.79
C ALA A 696 -37.47 35.01 7.56
N LEU A 697 -36.74 34.20 6.78
CA LEU A 697 -35.33 34.41 6.43
C LEU A 697 -35.10 34.67 4.93
N ASP A 698 -36.14 35.01 4.16
CA ASP A 698 -36.05 35.19 2.70
C ASP A 698 -34.97 36.20 2.27
N ARG A 699 -34.77 37.27 3.04
CA ARG A 699 -33.71 38.26 2.74
C ARG A 699 -32.32 37.61 2.69
N HIS A 700 -32.06 36.66 3.59
CA HIS A 700 -30.81 35.89 3.59
C HIS A 700 -30.74 34.94 2.40
N GLY A 701 -31.80 34.15 2.17
CA GLY A 701 -31.87 33.18 1.07
C GLY A 701 -31.73 33.83 -0.30
N GLN A 702 -32.41 34.96 -0.54
CA GLN A 702 -32.32 35.71 -1.79
C GLN A 702 -30.90 36.28 -2.01
N ALA A 703 -30.27 36.83 -0.97
CA ALA A 703 -28.90 37.33 -1.08
C ALA A 703 -27.89 36.21 -1.34
N PHE A 704 -28.06 35.05 -0.70
CA PHE A 704 -27.30 33.84 -0.98
C PHE A 704 -27.42 33.41 -2.44
N THR A 705 -28.65 33.26 -2.94
CA THR A 705 -28.90 32.84 -4.33
C THR A 705 -28.29 33.82 -5.32
N ARG A 706 -28.48 35.13 -5.13
CA ARG A 706 -27.88 36.17 -5.99
C ARG A 706 -26.35 36.08 -6.00
N ALA A 707 -25.72 35.95 -4.83
CA ALA A 707 -24.26 35.91 -4.73
C ALA A 707 -23.66 34.62 -5.32
N PHE A 708 -24.31 33.48 -5.10
CA PHE A 708 -23.90 32.20 -5.66
C PHE A 708 -23.96 32.21 -7.19
N LEU A 709 -25.08 32.66 -7.76
CA LEU A 709 -25.27 32.76 -9.22
C LEU A 709 -24.31 33.77 -9.85
N ALA A 710 -24.06 34.91 -9.19
CA ALA A 710 -23.09 35.90 -9.69
C ALA A 710 -21.67 35.34 -9.84
N HIS A 711 -21.31 34.31 -9.07
CA HIS A 711 -20.02 33.63 -9.16
C HIS A 711 -20.10 32.28 -9.87
N SER A 712 -21.29 31.78 -10.20
CA SER A 712 -21.53 30.49 -10.89
C SER A 712 -22.55 30.67 -12.00
N ALA A 713 -22.20 31.50 -13.00
CA ALA A 713 -23.11 31.93 -14.07
C ALA A 713 -23.64 30.80 -14.96
N ASP A 714 -23.00 29.64 -14.92
CA ASP A 714 -23.33 28.42 -15.64
C ASP A 714 -24.37 27.54 -14.91
N VAL A 715 -24.68 27.84 -13.64
CA VAL A 715 -25.71 27.14 -12.86
C VAL A 715 -27.08 27.79 -13.05
N ALA A 716 -28.10 27.01 -13.42
CA ALA A 716 -29.45 27.50 -13.57
C ALA A 716 -30.15 27.67 -12.21
N ILE A 717 -30.85 28.80 -12.02
CA ILE A 717 -31.68 29.03 -10.82
C ILE A 717 -32.73 27.95 -10.62
N ALA A 718 -33.33 27.46 -11.71
CA ALA A 718 -34.31 26.38 -11.68
C ALA A 718 -33.75 25.08 -11.08
N ASP A 719 -32.46 24.79 -11.28
CA ASP A 719 -31.85 23.58 -10.69
C ASP A 719 -31.64 23.75 -9.18
N ILE A 720 -31.31 24.95 -8.72
CA ILE A 720 -31.24 25.27 -7.28
C ILE A 720 -32.61 25.08 -6.62
N GLU A 721 -33.66 25.60 -7.25
CA GLU A 721 -35.04 25.45 -6.76
C GLU A 721 -35.46 23.98 -6.68
N LYS A 722 -35.17 23.18 -7.72
CA LYS A 722 -35.43 21.73 -7.71
C LYS A 722 -34.70 21.01 -6.58
N PHE A 723 -33.41 21.26 -6.39
CA PHE A 723 -32.64 20.67 -5.29
C PHE A 723 -33.10 21.16 -3.91
N THR A 724 -33.65 22.38 -3.82
CA THR A 724 -34.29 22.90 -2.60
C THR A 724 -35.50 22.06 -2.23
N VAL A 725 -36.39 21.78 -3.20
CA VAL A 725 -37.58 20.93 -3.00
C VAL A 725 -37.17 19.51 -2.59
N LEU A 726 -36.22 18.88 -3.28
CA LEU A 726 -35.72 17.55 -2.92
C LEU A 726 -35.15 17.53 -1.49
N SER A 727 -34.47 18.59 -1.08
CA SER A 727 -33.91 18.72 0.27
C SER A 727 -34.98 18.94 1.34
N LEU A 728 -35.98 19.78 1.08
CA LEU A 728 -37.14 19.96 1.97
C LEU A 728 -37.92 18.65 2.16
N ALA A 729 -38.10 17.87 1.09
CA ALA A 729 -38.73 16.56 1.18
C ALA A 729 -37.93 15.61 2.09
N ARG A 730 -36.58 15.65 2.04
CA ARG A 730 -35.72 14.91 2.99
C ARG A 730 -35.88 15.42 4.43
N HIS A 731 -36.14 16.72 4.62
CA HIS A 731 -36.32 17.31 5.95
C HIS A 731 -37.60 16.85 6.66
N ILE A 732 -38.63 16.38 5.94
CA ILE A 732 -39.81 15.73 6.53
C ILE A 732 -39.39 14.52 7.39
N PHE A 733 -38.43 13.73 6.91
CA PHE A 733 -37.88 12.64 7.73
C PHE A 733 -37.04 13.18 8.89
N LEU A 734 -36.23 14.22 8.67
CA LEU A 734 -35.43 14.79 9.76
C LEU A 734 -36.28 15.40 10.88
N SER A 735 -37.44 16.00 10.56
CA SER A 735 -38.32 16.62 11.55
C SER A 735 -38.95 15.60 12.50
N THR A 736 -39.10 14.33 12.08
CA THR A 736 -39.62 13.25 12.96
C THR A 736 -38.54 12.64 13.85
N ARG A 737 -37.24 12.89 13.57
CA ARG A 737 -36.13 12.34 14.37
C ARG A 737 -35.84 13.10 15.67
N PHE A 738 -36.41 14.30 15.81
CA PHE A 738 -36.11 15.22 16.90
C PHE A 738 -37.42 15.75 17.51
N PRO A 739 -37.72 15.51 18.80
CA PRO A 739 -38.96 15.95 19.43
C PRO A 739 -39.27 17.43 19.20
N GLU A 740 -38.26 18.30 19.28
CA GLU A 740 -38.35 19.75 19.11
C GLU A 740 -38.60 20.21 17.67
N ARG A 741 -38.65 19.29 16.70
CA ARG A 741 -38.91 19.60 15.27
C ARG A 741 -40.22 19.01 14.78
N THR A 742 -40.86 18.15 15.57
CA THR A 742 -42.05 17.39 15.14
C THR A 742 -43.19 18.29 14.66
N HIS A 743 -43.34 19.50 15.21
CA HIS A 743 -44.32 20.50 14.79
C HIS A 743 -44.12 21.02 13.36
N THR A 744 -42.93 20.83 12.78
CA THR A 744 -42.62 21.25 11.41
C THR A 744 -42.95 20.18 10.36
N THR A 745 -43.23 18.93 10.76
CA THR A 745 -43.40 17.82 9.81
C THR A 745 -44.55 18.04 8.82
N LEU A 746 -45.74 18.40 9.32
CA LEU A 746 -46.90 18.67 8.47
C LEU A 746 -46.71 19.95 7.63
N PRO A 747 -46.26 21.10 8.20
CA PRO A 747 -45.95 22.27 7.39
C PRO A 747 -44.90 22.04 6.30
N LEU A 748 -43.87 21.19 6.55
CA LEU A 748 -42.89 20.80 5.52
C LEU A 748 -43.53 19.96 4.41
N LEU A 749 -44.39 19.01 4.76
CA LEU A 749 -45.14 18.20 3.78
C LEU A 749 -46.03 19.10 2.89
N GLU A 750 -46.84 19.98 3.50
CA GLU A 750 -47.70 20.93 2.77
C GLU A 750 -46.90 21.90 1.91
N ARG A 751 -45.74 22.35 2.41
CA ARG A 751 -44.81 23.21 1.66
C ARG A 751 -44.27 22.49 0.41
N CYS A 752 -43.88 21.22 0.53
CA CYS A 752 -43.37 20.45 -0.60
C CYS A 752 -44.46 20.20 -1.64
N GLU A 753 -45.66 19.82 -1.22
CA GLU A 753 -46.83 19.64 -2.10
C GLU A 753 -47.15 20.93 -2.85
N TRP A 754 -47.16 22.08 -2.17
CA TRP A 754 -47.40 23.36 -2.80
C TRP A 754 -46.31 23.74 -3.82
N LEU A 755 -45.04 23.50 -3.49
CA LEU A 755 -43.91 23.79 -4.40
C LEU A 755 -43.96 22.91 -5.66
N LEU A 756 -44.36 21.64 -5.53
CA LEU A 756 -44.46 20.70 -6.66
C LEU A 756 -45.70 20.93 -7.53
N ASN A 757 -46.76 21.52 -6.97
CA ASN A 757 -48.01 21.81 -7.70
C ASN A 757 -48.01 23.16 -8.43
N ARG A 758 -46.97 24.01 -8.24
CA ARG A 758 -46.80 25.23 -9.02
C ARG A 758 -46.40 24.88 -10.46
N GLN A 759 -47.36 24.92 -11.39
CA GLN A 759 -47.02 25.07 -12.81
C GLN A 759 -46.38 26.45 -13.04
N PRO A 760 -45.31 26.59 -13.85
CA PRO A 760 -44.87 27.91 -14.30
C PRO A 760 -45.97 28.52 -15.17
N ASP A 761 -46.46 29.70 -14.78
CA ASP A 761 -47.43 30.47 -15.56
C ASP A 761 -46.80 30.86 -16.91
N THR A 762 -47.07 30.07 -17.95
CA THR A 762 -46.91 30.49 -19.35
C THR A 762 -48.16 31.28 -19.76
N SER A 763 -48.33 32.49 -19.23
CA SER A 763 -49.31 33.45 -19.77
C SER A 763 -48.89 34.90 -19.50
N GLY A 764 -47.97 35.39 -20.32
CA GLY A 764 -47.54 36.79 -20.35
C GLY A 764 -47.45 37.31 -21.78
N ASN A 765 -48.45 36.99 -22.61
CA ASN A 765 -48.63 37.62 -23.91
C ASN A 765 -49.30 38.99 -23.65
N MET A 766 -48.49 40.01 -23.33
CA MET A 766 -48.97 41.39 -23.40
C MET A 766 -48.93 41.84 -24.85
N SER A 767 -50.11 41.74 -25.47
CA SER A 767 -50.49 42.44 -26.68
C SER A 767 -50.19 43.93 -26.52
N VAL A 768 -49.23 44.42 -27.29
CA VAL A 768 -49.12 45.85 -27.61
C VAL A 768 -50.33 46.18 -28.46
N ASN A 769 -51.35 46.79 -27.86
CA ASN A 769 -52.43 47.44 -28.59
C ASN A 769 -52.04 48.89 -28.80
N GLN A 770 -52.09 49.31 -30.06
CA GLN A 770 -51.96 50.69 -30.50
C GLN A 770 -53.05 51.55 -29.85
N GLY A 771 -52.65 52.74 -29.40
CA GLY A 771 -53.50 53.78 -28.81
C GLY A 771 -52.63 54.88 -28.23
#